data_AF-A0A1Y2F4K1-F1
#
_entry.id   AF-A0A1Y2F4K1-F1
#
_cell.length_a   1.000
_cell.length_b   1.000
_cell.length_c   1.000
_cell.angle_alpha   90.00
_cell.angle_beta   90.00
_cell.angle_gamma   90.00
#
_symmetry.space_group_name_H-M   'P 1'
#
loop_
_entity.id
_entity.type
_entity.pdbx_description
1 polymer ?
#
loop_
_entity_poly.entity_id
_entity_poly.type
_entity_poly.pdbx_seq_one_letter_code
_entity_poly.pdbx_strand_id
1 'polypeptide(L)'
;MKSIKRTINLILLLYIISSINAYRINREVGNNSTNRYYIIAIKDSSQYSFDIQPTKQDDNAEKLKKKDLNEVPKFNPINFNEIEEIISSDNCYSKINDKNLNDTTFCEMSTDTLKDNGKINIDKLEEELKPKKQFVSKQLETLAEIIIDNIYTYKNDAVTNELQNEIMKRSSSSLKELLDNKIFSRILKKTFNVLDVTLINAYLSKEIYEIVKDLPDVVECIEDFKIENQVIPESLVHITKSDKTYKIDKRDKVNKENPYYNITDIKVDTKWSGVTVEANAGHHLSLISQSKYDSKLIGKYDTNYYYPSTAGAGVDIYIVDGGINVNHADFNTTDRTVTCDAYTTEDGYQKIKKGSEESKNCFIEKETQQHGVYVASAAAGTLYGVAKKANIHVVAIEPYISNYISALKFIEENAVNPHKTVINFSSGSYEYSNTLDKLFNIIIRKGFMVVAASGNEANDACITESRNIFYGKVNEKNYPSAYIDVISVGSVNNSFEDEEIPDDSDVYNSAAFSNYGSCVDIFAPGYAYLASFPKDAMKDKIYTTTNLAYGTSFSSPMVAGVAALLISEHPEITFDQNILKKWLIDLSIKDILGDLERLHTPNRFLNIGKTVVYSANNEYNGCGILSGKKSCSGDACCSVSGYCGKKDNFCKVDCQSEFGKCSSSNRPSSKKDTEEPEYKNSWVYNYWMDLCLKFAPGNIMEKNIILTICDDKDPDYLWYISNKGDSKFIQNTYDDVCMSFDKNGIAYAKSCKYGTVIKDINTVYNKDAIQSDKFPNLCLKPILSDYNPYGITIFSDSTGLRVKMDKCNYNDEYQHWRLRDIPEIIYSKFEGEGEEDNFVSDDDNKIIITYNLNEDDNIDDFEKQEQANSHVDKIIYNEYGQVFNRDDYIETNFYEVVVTNKKKVWIYSTEKKLCLTSTSVYKQKIILEKCDQKNEKQQWLVPDNDYGYYVNVDKDACIIYNTIEKKLIINSCIETIPLEKLYVKSHASIIEYEKDTFKIYDELHDEYVCLNIKEENKKNKEILLDMVPCNKSHSKFILTTEFPKN
;
A
#
# COMPACT_ATOMS: atom_id res chain seq x y z
N MET A 1 7.54 -45.29 -42.77
CA MET A 1 6.48 -44.59 -41.99
C MET A 1 6.25 -45.16 -40.59
N LYS A 2 5.65 -46.35 -40.38
CA LYS A 2 5.33 -46.85 -39.01
C LYS A 2 6.55 -46.92 -38.05
N SER A 3 7.73 -47.32 -38.54
CA SER A 3 8.98 -47.27 -37.74
C SER A 3 9.34 -45.83 -37.35
N ILE A 4 9.43 -44.91 -38.31
CA ILE A 4 9.73 -43.48 -38.07
C ILE A 4 8.77 -42.85 -37.05
N LYS A 5 7.45 -43.12 -37.13
CA LYS A 5 6.50 -42.65 -36.10
C LYS A 5 6.76 -43.26 -34.71
N ARG A 6 7.22 -44.52 -34.61
CA ARG A 6 7.67 -45.09 -33.33
C ARG A 6 8.95 -44.43 -32.83
N THR A 7 9.93 -44.17 -33.69
CA THR A 7 11.18 -43.49 -33.30
C THR A 7 10.92 -42.06 -32.84
N ILE A 8 10.11 -41.28 -33.55
CA ILE A 8 9.73 -39.92 -33.15
C ILE A 8 8.94 -39.93 -31.85
N ASN A 9 7.94 -40.82 -31.69
CA ASN A 9 7.20 -40.93 -30.43
C ASN A 9 8.10 -41.41 -29.29
N LEU A 10 9.10 -42.26 -29.52
CA LEU A 10 10.04 -42.70 -28.49
C LEU A 10 11.01 -41.57 -28.11
N ILE A 11 11.45 -40.75 -29.07
CA ILE A 11 12.26 -39.55 -28.81
C ILE A 11 11.44 -38.51 -28.04
N LEU A 12 10.19 -38.23 -28.43
CA LEU A 12 9.30 -37.37 -27.63
C LEU A 12 9.07 -37.95 -26.23
N LEU A 13 8.81 -39.25 -26.10
CA LEU A 13 8.58 -39.88 -24.80
C LEU A 13 9.85 -39.84 -23.93
N LEU A 14 11.05 -40.04 -24.50
CA LEU A 14 12.32 -39.89 -23.79
C LEU A 14 12.62 -38.44 -23.43
N TYR A 15 12.29 -37.48 -24.30
CA TYR A 15 12.42 -36.05 -24.00
C TYR A 15 11.48 -35.65 -22.86
N ILE A 16 10.20 -36.03 -22.95
CA ILE A 16 9.17 -35.81 -21.92
C ILE A 16 9.55 -36.51 -20.61
N ILE A 17 10.07 -37.74 -20.64
CA ILE A 17 10.57 -38.42 -19.43
C ILE A 17 11.81 -37.73 -18.89
N SER A 18 12.71 -37.20 -19.72
CA SER A 18 13.88 -36.46 -19.24
C SER A 18 13.50 -35.12 -18.59
N SER A 19 12.53 -34.39 -19.16
CA SER A 19 12.04 -33.13 -18.57
C SER A 19 11.15 -33.38 -17.35
N ILE A 20 10.32 -34.41 -17.35
CA ILE A 20 9.52 -34.81 -16.16
C ILE A 20 10.44 -35.36 -15.06
N ASN A 21 11.52 -36.07 -15.37
CA ASN A 21 12.47 -36.51 -14.34
C ASN A 21 13.30 -35.35 -13.80
N ALA A 22 13.79 -34.42 -14.63
CA ALA A 22 14.44 -33.21 -14.15
C ALA A 22 13.51 -32.39 -13.24
N TYR A 23 12.25 -32.20 -13.66
CA TYR A 23 11.23 -31.48 -12.90
C TYR A 23 10.78 -32.22 -11.62
N ARG A 24 10.73 -33.57 -11.63
CA ARG A 24 10.44 -34.37 -10.43
C ARG A 24 11.59 -34.40 -9.44
N ILE A 25 12.84 -34.44 -9.91
CA ILE A 25 14.01 -34.37 -9.04
C ILE A 25 14.01 -33.04 -8.26
N ASN A 26 13.62 -31.92 -8.88
CA ASN A 26 13.43 -30.65 -8.19
C ASN A 26 12.27 -30.65 -7.17
N ARG A 27 11.28 -31.56 -7.24
CA ARG A 27 10.11 -31.63 -6.33
C ARG A 27 10.14 -32.76 -5.28
N GLU A 28 11.09 -33.69 -5.33
CA GLU A 28 11.27 -34.73 -4.28
C GLU A 28 12.41 -34.40 -3.28
N VAL A 29 12.95 -33.16 -3.28
CA VAL A 29 13.89 -32.66 -2.25
C VAL A 29 13.13 -32.32 -0.95
N GLY A 30 12.61 -33.34 -0.26
CA GLY A 30 11.85 -33.16 0.97
C GLY A 30 12.71 -32.78 2.19
N ASN A 31 12.64 -31.53 2.63
CA ASN A 31 12.98 -31.00 3.97
C ASN A 31 14.36 -31.36 4.59
N ASN A 32 15.33 -31.88 3.84
CA ASN A 32 16.63 -32.32 4.39
C ASN A 32 17.87 -31.92 3.57
N SER A 33 17.74 -31.23 2.43
CA SER A 33 18.91 -30.60 1.77
C SER A 33 19.13 -29.18 2.33
N THR A 34 20.40 -28.85 2.57
CA THR A 34 20.84 -27.51 3.00
C THR A 34 21.41 -26.67 1.84
N ASN A 35 21.29 -27.17 0.61
CA ASN A 35 21.84 -26.53 -0.59
C ASN A 35 20.75 -25.72 -1.30
N ARG A 36 21.10 -24.54 -1.82
CA ARG A 36 20.14 -23.57 -2.36
C ARG A 36 20.70 -22.87 -3.61
N TYR A 37 19.81 -22.29 -4.42
CA TYR A 37 20.20 -21.38 -5.50
C TYR A 37 20.46 -19.98 -4.94
N TYR A 38 21.47 -19.31 -5.50
CA TYR A 38 21.90 -17.97 -5.13
C TYR A 38 22.14 -17.12 -6.38
N ILE A 39 21.78 -15.84 -6.30
CA ILE A 39 22.16 -14.82 -7.28
C ILE A 39 23.37 -14.07 -6.75
N ILE A 40 24.50 -14.25 -7.44
CA ILE A 40 25.76 -13.57 -7.15
C ILE A 40 25.94 -12.43 -8.15
N ALA A 41 26.01 -11.19 -7.67
CA ALA A 41 26.42 -10.04 -8.46
C ALA A 41 27.93 -9.80 -8.31
N ILE A 42 28.68 -9.95 -9.41
CA ILE A 42 30.12 -9.68 -9.46
C ILE A 42 30.44 -8.37 -10.19
N LYS A 43 31.43 -7.63 -9.70
CA LYS A 43 31.86 -6.31 -10.19
C LYS A 43 33.34 -6.31 -10.56
N ASP A 44 33.70 -5.69 -11.68
CA ASP A 44 35.02 -5.85 -12.31
C ASP A 44 36.11 -4.97 -11.66
N SER A 45 36.62 -5.39 -10.50
CA SER A 45 37.66 -4.68 -9.72
C SER A 45 38.85 -4.14 -10.54
N SER A 46 39.14 -4.71 -11.72
CA SER A 46 40.16 -4.21 -12.65
C SER A 46 39.82 -2.89 -13.37
N GLN A 47 38.66 -2.29 -13.09
CA GLN A 47 38.23 -0.97 -13.60
C GLN A 47 38.35 0.17 -12.58
N TYR A 48 38.62 -0.13 -11.31
CA TYR A 48 38.46 0.83 -10.21
C TYR A 48 39.80 1.25 -9.62
N SER A 49 39.97 2.57 -9.42
CA SER A 49 41.14 3.13 -8.75
C SER A 49 40.88 3.23 -7.24
N PHE A 50 41.41 2.29 -6.46
CA PHE A 50 41.40 2.32 -4.99
C PHE A 50 42.45 3.32 -4.45
N ASP A 51 42.38 4.59 -4.84
CA ASP A 51 43.32 5.64 -4.44
C ASP A 51 42.58 6.85 -3.83
N ILE A 52 42.67 6.97 -2.50
CA ILE A 52 42.36 8.21 -1.76
C ILE A 52 43.59 8.65 -0.93
N GLN A 53 44.72 8.74 -1.63
CA GLN A 53 45.85 9.64 -1.39
C GLN A 53 46.76 9.44 -0.15
N PRO A 54 48.04 9.89 -0.22
CA PRO A 54 49.08 9.46 0.72
C PRO A 54 49.40 10.41 1.88
N THR A 55 50.31 9.93 2.75
CA THR A 55 50.93 10.55 3.94
C THR A 55 50.12 10.43 5.24
N LYS A 56 50.74 10.15 6.40
CA LYS A 56 52.18 10.23 6.73
C LYS A 56 52.96 8.92 6.61
N GLN A 57 54.23 9.09 6.29
CA GLN A 57 55.28 8.09 6.46
C GLN A 57 55.64 7.99 7.96
N ASP A 58 55.84 6.77 8.46
CA ASP A 58 56.54 6.51 9.73
C ASP A 58 57.51 5.34 9.51
N ASP A 59 58.79 5.57 9.79
CA ASP A 59 59.90 4.73 9.32
C ASP A 59 60.24 3.64 10.35
N ASN A 60 59.48 2.54 10.41
CA ASN A 60 59.93 1.28 11.02
C ASN A 60 59.30 0.05 10.35
N ALA A 61 60.11 -0.95 10.03
CA ALA A 61 59.70 -2.15 9.29
C ALA A 61 59.40 -3.36 10.20
N GLU A 62 58.48 -4.24 9.77
CA GLU A 62 58.78 -5.65 9.43
C GLU A 62 57.51 -6.53 9.22
N LYS A 63 57.68 -7.62 8.45
CA LYS A 63 56.84 -8.85 8.39
C LYS A 63 55.42 -8.74 7.81
N LEU A 64 55.32 -8.98 6.50
CA LEU A 64 54.12 -9.58 5.90
C LEU A 64 53.83 -10.95 6.55
N LYS A 65 52.59 -11.14 7.00
CA LYS A 65 52.09 -12.39 7.59
C LYS A 65 50.58 -12.57 7.32
N LYS A 66 50.24 -13.33 6.29
CA LYS A 66 48.97 -14.07 6.15
C LYS A 66 47.70 -13.24 6.49
N LYS A 67 47.64 -11.98 6.05
CA LYS A 67 46.52 -11.05 6.28
C LYS A 67 45.91 -10.53 4.97
N ASP A 68 46.57 -10.85 3.87
CA ASP A 68 46.53 -10.18 2.56
C ASP A 68 45.27 -10.51 1.72
N LEU A 69 44.20 -10.97 2.38
CA LEU A 69 42.83 -11.12 1.85
C LEU A 69 41.81 -10.23 2.59
N ASN A 70 42.18 -9.63 3.72
CA ASN A 70 41.32 -8.77 4.54
C ASN A 70 41.53 -7.27 4.25
N GLU A 71 42.19 -6.91 3.15
CA GLU A 71 42.63 -5.53 2.86
C GLU A 71 42.14 -4.98 1.51
N VAL A 72 41.34 -5.76 0.76
CA VAL A 72 40.55 -5.22 -0.37
C VAL A 72 39.18 -4.83 0.17
N PRO A 73 38.78 -3.55 0.17
CA PRO A 73 37.46 -3.15 0.64
C PRO A 73 36.40 -3.61 -0.36
N LYS A 74 35.48 -4.47 0.09
CA LYS A 74 34.29 -4.92 -0.65
C LYS A 74 33.52 -3.73 -1.20
N PHE A 75 33.00 -3.80 -2.42
CA PHE A 75 32.17 -2.71 -2.95
C PHE A 75 30.86 -2.60 -2.17
N ASN A 76 30.55 -1.40 -1.69
CA ASN A 76 29.24 -1.13 -1.12
C ASN A 76 28.17 -1.15 -2.23
N PRO A 77 26.97 -1.74 -1.98
CA PRO A 77 25.84 -1.59 -2.88
C PRO A 77 25.51 -0.12 -3.09
N ILE A 78 25.14 0.21 -4.33
CA ILE A 78 24.80 1.55 -4.79
C ILE A 78 23.50 1.46 -5.59
N ASN A 79 22.54 2.33 -5.33
CA ASN A 79 21.29 2.37 -6.10
C ASN A 79 21.39 3.37 -7.28
N PHE A 80 20.43 3.33 -8.21
CA PHE A 80 20.55 4.13 -9.44
C PHE A 80 20.49 5.65 -9.18
N ASN A 81 19.70 6.11 -8.21
CA ASN A 81 19.59 7.54 -7.89
C ASN A 81 20.92 8.11 -7.39
N GLU A 82 21.71 7.30 -6.68
CA GLU A 82 23.05 7.68 -6.22
C GLU A 82 24.04 7.80 -7.37
N ILE A 83 23.93 6.90 -8.37
CA ILE A 83 24.71 6.98 -9.61
C ILE A 83 24.38 8.28 -10.36
N GLU A 84 23.10 8.66 -10.45
CA GLU A 84 22.70 9.92 -11.08
C GLU A 84 23.19 11.14 -10.30
N GLU A 85 23.15 11.12 -8.97
CA GLU A 85 23.67 12.21 -8.12
C GLU A 85 25.19 12.39 -8.29
N ILE A 86 25.94 11.28 -8.36
CA ILE A 86 27.40 11.27 -8.50
C ILE A 86 27.81 11.77 -9.90
N ILE A 87 27.21 11.24 -10.98
CA ILE A 87 27.47 11.65 -12.37
C ILE A 87 26.95 13.08 -12.66
N SER A 88 26.04 13.60 -11.84
CA SER A 88 25.55 14.98 -11.92
C SER A 88 26.29 15.97 -11.02
N SER A 89 27.26 15.52 -10.22
CA SER A 89 27.98 16.38 -9.27
C SER A 89 29.19 17.09 -9.89
N ASP A 90 29.32 18.40 -9.61
CA ASP A 90 30.54 19.17 -9.87
C ASP A 90 31.76 18.65 -9.07
N ASN A 91 31.54 17.84 -8.03
CA ASN A 91 32.60 17.20 -7.24
C ASN A 91 32.22 15.74 -6.90
N CYS A 92 32.20 14.92 -7.94
CA CYS A 92 31.91 13.48 -7.88
C CYS A 92 32.68 12.73 -6.77
N TYR A 93 33.98 13.00 -6.57
CA TYR A 93 34.77 12.37 -5.50
C TYR A 93 34.29 12.73 -4.09
N SER A 94 33.77 13.94 -3.87
CA SER A 94 33.12 14.28 -2.59
C SER A 94 31.86 13.43 -2.38
N LYS A 95 31.02 13.29 -3.42
CA LYS A 95 29.76 12.52 -3.32
C LYS A 95 29.96 11.03 -3.08
N ILE A 96 31.04 10.45 -3.59
CA ILE A 96 31.49 9.09 -3.24
C ILE A 96 31.79 9.01 -1.74
N ASN A 97 32.62 9.93 -1.22
CA ASN A 97 33.00 9.95 0.19
C ASN A 97 31.81 10.21 1.12
N ASP A 98 30.93 11.17 0.78
CA ASP A 98 29.73 11.52 1.53
C ASP A 98 28.79 10.30 1.71
N LYS A 99 28.74 9.41 0.71
CA LYS A 99 27.95 8.17 0.72
C LYS A 99 28.72 6.94 1.25
N ASN A 100 29.98 7.10 1.66
CA ASN A 100 30.90 6.00 2.01
C ASN A 100 31.05 4.95 0.90
N LEU A 101 30.98 5.37 -0.36
CA LEU A 101 31.21 4.52 -1.51
C LEU A 101 32.70 4.37 -1.80
N ASN A 102 33.06 3.28 -2.49
CA ASN A 102 34.44 2.96 -2.90
C ASN A 102 34.53 2.67 -4.42
N ASP A 103 33.58 3.23 -5.18
CA ASP A 103 33.55 3.18 -6.64
C ASP A 103 33.89 4.56 -7.21
N THR A 104 35.10 4.69 -7.75
CA THR A 104 35.62 5.92 -8.38
C THR A 104 35.39 5.98 -9.89
N THR A 105 34.92 4.90 -10.53
CA THR A 105 34.78 4.85 -12.01
C THR A 105 33.76 5.86 -12.50
N PHE A 106 32.70 6.12 -11.75
CA PHE A 106 31.71 7.18 -12.07
C PHE A 106 32.31 8.59 -12.22
N CYS A 107 33.48 8.87 -11.64
CA CYS A 107 34.18 10.15 -11.77
C CYS A 107 35.20 10.20 -12.91
N GLU A 108 35.66 9.05 -13.40
CA GLU A 108 36.59 8.95 -14.52
C GLU A 108 35.85 8.99 -15.88
N MET A 109 34.53 8.81 -15.86
CA MET A 109 33.64 8.94 -17.02
C MET A 109 33.41 10.41 -17.41
N SER A 110 33.32 10.69 -18.71
CA SER A 110 33.01 12.04 -19.19
C SER A 110 31.51 12.32 -19.08
N THR A 111 31.14 13.27 -18.23
CA THR A 111 29.75 13.70 -18.06
C THR A 111 29.14 14.27 -19.34
N ASP A 112 29.96 14.81 -20.25
CA ASP A 112 29.57 15.27 -21.59
C ASP A 112 29.29 14.12 -22.57
N THR A 113 29.91 12.94 -22.42
CA THR A 113 29.61 11.77 -23.27
C THR A 113 28.41 10.98 -22.76
N LEU A 114 28.25 10.88 -21.44
CA LEU A 114 27.15 10.15 -20.80
C LEU A 114 25.80 10.88 -20.80
N LYS A 115 25.76 12.20 -21.01
CA LYS A 115 24.49 12.95 -21.01
C LYS A 115 23.92 13.12 -22.42
N ASP A 116 22.60 13.11 -22.51
CA ASP A 116 21.81 13.39 -23.71
C ASP A 116 20.64 14.30 -23.31
N ASN A 117 20.60 15.51 -23.89
CA ASN A 117 19.65 16.58 -23.53
C ASN A 117 19.55 16.84 -22.01
N GLY A 118 20.65 16.66 -21.26
CA GLY A 118 20.73 16.86 -19.81
C GLY A 118 20.33 15.66 -18.95
N LYS A 119 19.67 14.63 -19.51
CA LYS A 119 19.45 13.34 -18.84
C LYS A 119 20.63 12.40 -19.06
N ILE A 120 20.81 11.38 -18.21
CA ILE A 120 21.84 10.35 -18.40
C ILE A 120 21.38 9.34 -19.45
N ASN A 121 22.25 9.05 -20.42
CA ASN A 121 22.01 8.08 -21.48
C ASN A 121 22.30 6.67 -20.96
N ILE A 122 21.22 5.95 -20.61
CA ILE A 122 21.28 4.65 -19.92
C ILE A 122 22.02 3.58 -20.75
N ASP A 123 21.83 3.57 -22.08
CA ASP A 123 22.47 2.58 -22.95
C ASP A 123 23.99 2.77 -23.06
N LYS A 124 24.48 4.02 -23.11
CA LYS A 124 25.92 4.32 -22.99
C LYS A 124 26.45 3.92 -21.62
N LEU A 125 25.70 4.21 -20.55
CA LEU A 125 26.09 3.88 -19.19
C LEU A 125 26.25 2.36 -18.98
N GLU A 126 25.35 1.55 -19.57
CA GLU A 126 25.46 0.07 -19.62
C GLU A 126 26.50 -0.48 -20.62
N GLU A 127 27.02 0.34 -21.53
CA GLU A 127 28.16 0.00 -22.39
C GLU A 127 29.49 0.30 -21.68
N GLU A 128 29.62 1.48 -21.08
CA GLU A 128 30.85 1.94 -20.40
C GLU A 128 31.12 1.19 -19.09
N LEU A 129 30.12 0.95 -18.22
CA LEU A 129 30.30 0.24 -16.94
C LEU A 129 30.39 -1.29 -17.07
N LYS A 130 30.32 -1.83 -18.28
CA LYS A 130 30.12 -3.27 -18.53
C LYS A 130 31.32 -4.11 -18.05
N PRO A 131 31.14 -5.09 -17.16
CA PRO A 131 32.24 -5.97 -16.72
C PRO A 131 32.97 -6.65 -17.90
N LYS A 132 34.31 -6.56 -17.92
CA LYS A 132 35.15 -7.09 -19.01
C LYS A 132 34.94 -8.59 -19.14
N LYS A 133 34.75 -9.08 -20.38
CA LYS A 133 34.57 -10.51 -20.66
C LYS A 133 35.67 -11.40 -20.06
N GLN A 134 36.93 -10.93 -20.06
CA GLN A 134 38.07 -11.64 -19.47
C GLN A 134 37.98 -11.75 -17.94
N PHE A 135 37.56 -10.67 -17.26
CA PHE A 135 37.30 -10.70 -15.82
C PHE A 135 36.19 -11.70 -15.49
N VAL A 136 35.05 -11.60 -16.19
CA VAL A 136 33.89 -12.48 -15.95
C VAL A 136 34.23 -13.97 -16.19
N SER A 137 35.00 -14.30 -17.22
CA SER A 137 35.49 -15.67 -17.42
C SER A 137 36.37 -16.15 -16.27
N LYS A 138 37.31 -15.31 -15.79
CA LYS A 138 38.17 -15.65 -14.65
C LYS A 138 37.38 -15.85 -13.35
N GLN A 139 36.33 -15.06 -13.11
CA GLN A 139 35.47 -15.23 -11.93
C GLN A 139 34.64 -16.52 -12.01
N LEU A 140 34.11 -16.88 -13.18
CA LEU A 140 33.45 -18.17 -13.39
C LEU A 140 34.40 -19.35 -13.17
N GLU A 141 35.65 -19.24 -13.64
CA GLU A 141 36.71 -20.23 -13.38
C GLU A 141 37.01 -20.33 -11.86
N THR A 142 37.15 -19.20 -11.16
CA THR A 142 37.43 -19.16 -9.71
C THR A 142 36.28 -19.74 -8.88
N LEU A 143 35.03 -19.37 -9.18
CA LEU A 143 33.83 -19.91 -8.52
C LEU A 143 33.67 -21.41 -8.80
N ALA A 144 33.98 -21.86 -10.02
CA ALA A 144 33.96 -23.29 -10.35
C ALA A 144 35.01 -24.07 -9.55
N GLU A 145 36.23 -23.55 -9.39
CA GLU A 145 37.25 -24.20 -8.56
C GLU A 145 36.84 -24.26 -7.08
N ILE A 146 36.28 -23.20 -6.51
CA ILE A 146 35.73 -23.22 -5.14
C ILE A 146 34.65 -24.31 -4.99
N ILE A 147 33.73 -24.43 -5.94
CA ILE A 147 32.66 -25.45 -5.92
C ILE A 147 33.21 -26.87 -6.05
N ILE A 148 34.21 -27.09 -6.92
CA ILE A 148 34.80 -28.41 -7.15
C ILE A 148 35.63 -28.86 -5.96
N ASP A 149 36.47 -27.99 -5.41
CA ASP A 149 37.36 -28.33 -4.29
C ASP A 149 36.58 -28.57 -2.99
N ASN A 150 35.39 -27.96 -2.86
CA ASN A 150 34.47 -28.15 -1.73
C ASN A 150 33.30 -29.11 -2.03
N ILE A 151 33.32 -29.88 -3.12
CA ILE A 151 32.19 -30.71 -3.58
C ILE A 151 31.65 -31.73 -2.54
N TYR A 152 32.46 -32.06 -1.53
CA TYR A 152 32.08 -32.94 -0.41
C TYR A 152 31.05 -32.32 0.56
N THR A 153 30.78 -31.02 0.46
CA THR A 153 29.82 -30.30 1.33
C THR A 153 28.36 -30.64 1.00
N TYR A 154 28.04 -30.81 -0.28
CA TYR A 154 26.72 -31.16 -0.83
C TYR A 154 26.30 -32.61 -0.52
N LYS A 155 26.12 -32.94 0.76
CA LYS A 155 25.82 -34.30 1.23
C LYS A 155 24.41 -34.75 0.80
N ASN A 156 24.31 -35.94 0.23
CA ASN A 156 23.07 -36.64 -0.12
C ASN A 156 22.12 -35.86 -1.08
N ASP A 157 22.65 -34.98 -1.93
CA ASP A 157 21.83 -34.19 -2.85
C ASP A 157 21.66 -34.87 -4.23
N ALA A 158 20.47 -34.77 -4.82
CA ALA A 158 20.18 -35.37 -6.12
C ALA A 158 20.92 -34.68 -7.27
N VAL A 159 21.10 -33.35 -7.19
CA VAL A 159 21.86 -32.57 -8.18
C VAL A 159 23.33 -32.96 -8.14
N THR A 160 23.89 -33.19 -6.95
CA THR A 160 25.33 -33.46 -6.83
C THR A 160 25.74 -34.90 -7.10
N ASN A 161 24.80 -35.86 -7.07
CA ASN A 161 25.07 -37.21 -7.59
C ASN A 161 25.36 -37.20 -9.11
N GLU A 162 24.68 -36.36 -9.89
CA GLU A 162 24.97 -36.19 -11.32
C GLU A 162 26.28 -35.40 -11.52
N LEU A 163 26.45 -34.30 -10.79
CA LEU A 163 27.66 -33.45 -10.83
C LEU A 163 28.95 -34.17 -10.43
N GLN A 164 28.96 -34.98 -9.36
CA GLN A 164 30.14 -35.71 -8.91
C GLN A 164 30.65 -36.68 -10.00
N ASN A 165 29.75 -37.26 -10.79
CA ASN A 165 30.11 -38.12 -11.91
C ASN A 165 30.74 -37.35 -13.09
N GLU A 166 30.41 -36.07 -13.29
CA GLU A 166 31.12 -35.21 -14.24
C GLU A 166 32.45 -34.69 -13.67
N ILE A 167 32.49 -34.29 -12.39
CA ILE A 167 33.72 -33.82 -11.72
C ILE A 167 34.78 -34.93 -11.66
N MET A 168 34.41 -36.20 -11.45
CA MET A 168 35.36 -37.32 -11.54
C MET A 168 35.97 -37.50 -12.95
N LYS A 169 35.30 -37.02 -14.01
CA LYS A 169 35.84 -36.99 -15.38
C LYS A 169 36.81 -35.82 -15.64
N ARG A 170 36.93 -34.85 -14.72
CA ARG A 170 37.94 -33.74 -14.77
C ARG A 170 39.38 -34.25 -14.88
N SER A 171 39.63 -35.53 -14.57
CA SER A 171 40.89 -36.23 -14.86
C SER A 171 41.28 -36.26 -16.35
N SER A 172 40.36 -35.95 -17.28
CA SER A 172 40.66 -35.81 -18.72
C SER A 172 40.09 -34.56 -19.40
N SER A 173 39.50 -33.59 -18.68
CA SER A 173 38.89 -32.37 -19.25
C SER A 173 39.32 -31.09 -18.54
N SER A 174 39.34 -29.99 -19.28
CA SER A 174 39.69 -28.65 -18.77
C SER A 174 38.53 -28.00 -18.02
N LEU A 175 38.85 -27.04 -17.15
CA LEU A 175 37.86 -26.25 -16.40
C LEU A 175 36.88 -25.50 -17.32
N LYS A 176 37.34 -25.12 -18.51
CA LYS A 176 36.51 -24.44 -19.52
C LYS A 176 35.52 -25.38 -20.20
N GLU A 177 35.95 -26.60 -20.57
CA GLU A 177 35.04 -27.65 -21.07
C GLU A 177 34.02 -28.08 -20.00
N LEU A 178 34.34 -27.91 -18.72
CA LEU A 178 33.42 -28.11 -17.62
C LEU A 178 32.42 -26.94 -17.48
N LEU A 179 32.84 -25.68 -17.62
CA LEU A 179 31.92 -24.52 -17.66
C LEU A 179 30.97 -24.57 -18.87
N ASP A 180 31.44 -25.09 -20.01
CA ASP A 180 30.62 -25.32 -21.22
C ASP A 180 29.73 -26.60 -21.12
N ASN A 181 29.80 -27.37 -20.02
CA ASN A 181 29.01 -28.59 -19.82
C ASN A 181 27.60 -28.27 -19.28
N LYS A 182 26.57 -28.75 -19.99
CA LYS A 182 25.15 -28.52 -19.63
C LYS A 182 24.77 -28.99 -18.21
N ILE A 183 25.46 -29.98 -17.64
CA ILE A 183 25.21 -30.40 -16.25
C ILE A 183 25.78 -29.35 -15.29
N PHE A 184 27.01 -28.89 -15.52
CA PHE A 184 27.67 -27.90 -14.66
C PHE A 184 27.02 -26.51 -14.75
N SER A 185 26.47 -26.15 -15.92
CA SER A 185 25.72 -24.90 -16.11
C SER A 185 24.38 -24.83 -15.36
N ARG A 186 23.99 -25.89 -14.63
CA ARG A 186 22.90 -25.86 -13.62
C ARG A 186 23.39 -25.47 -12.22
N ILE A 187 24.71 -25.54 -11.98
CA ILE A 187 25.34 -25.25 -10.68
C ILE A 187 26.11 -23.93 -10.68
N LEU A 188 26.62 -23.50 -11.82
CA LEU A 188 27.26 -22.18 -11.96
C LEU A 188 27.07 -21.64 -13.38
N LYS A 189 26.37 -20.51 -13.51
CA LYS A 189 26.06 -19.91 -14.82
C LYS A 189 25.95 -18.39 -14.77
N LYS A 190 26.67 -17.69 -15.66
CA LYS A 190 26.37 -16.28 -15.98
C LYS A 190 24.97 -16.20 -16.60
N THR A 191 24.11 -15.35 -16.06
CA THR A 191 22.81 -15.02 -16.64
C THR A 191 22.91 -13.72 -17.44
N PHE A 192 22.94 -12.56 -16.75
CA PHE A 192 22.86 -11.24 -17.38
C PHE A 192 24.03 -10.33 -16.98
N ASN A 193 24.06 -9.12 -17.54
CA ASN A 193 24.66 -7.96 -16.89
C ASN A 193 23.53 -6.98 -16.58
N VAL A 194 23.61 -6.32 -15.44
CA VAL A 194 22.76 -5.20 -15.05
C VAL A 194 23.72 -4.08 -14.70
N LEU A 195 23.85 -3.09 -15.58
CA LEU A 195 24.77 -1.97 -15.39
C LEU A 195 26.24 -2.41 -15.11
N ASP A 196 26.76 -2.09 -13.94
CA ASP A 196 28.11 -2.34 -13.42
C ASP A 196 28.35 -3.78 -12.94
N VAL A 197 27.30 -4.62 -12.85
CA VAL A 197 27.41 -6.00 -12.34
C VAL A 197 27.11 -7.05 -13.40
N THR A 198 27.82 -8.18 -13.32
CA THR A 198 27.43 -9.44 -13.96
C THR A 198 26.72 -10.31 -12.95
N LEU A 199 25.56 -10.85 -13.33
CA LEU A 199 24.82 -11.80 -12.51
C LEU A 199 25.22 -13.23 -12.84
N ILE A 200 25.40 -14.03 -11.79
CA ILE A 200 25.70 -15.45 -11.85
C ILE A 200 24.65 -16.16 -10.98
N ASN A 201 23.89 -17.08 -11.58
CA ASN A 201 23.09 -18.05 -10.83
C ASN A 201 24.02 -19.19 -10.39
N ALA A 202 23.98 -19.56 -9.11
CA ALA A 202 24.80 -20.63 -8.56
C ALA A 202 24.05 -21.50 -7.54
N TYR A 203 24.18 -22.82 -7.66
CA TYR A 203 23.65 -23.78 -6.68
C TYR A 203 24.73 -24.11 -5.66
N LEU A 204 24.60 -23.58 -4.43
CA LEU A 204 25.66 -23.65 -3.41
C LEU A 204 25.22 -24.46 -2.18
N SER A 205 26.16 -25.16 -1.55
CA SER A 205 26.00 -25.57 -0.16
C SER A 205 26.14 -24.36 0.76
N LYS A 206 25.61 -24.45 1.99
CA LYS A 206 25.78 -23.40 3.01
C LYS A 206 27.25 -23.06 3.26
N GLU A 207 28.13 -24.06 3.33
CA GLU A 207 29.57 -23.84 3.53
C GLU A 207 30.23 -23.09 2.35
N ILE A 208 29.76 -23.29 1.12
CA ILE A 208 30.28 -22.61 -0.06
C ILE A 208 29.69 -21.20 -0.18
N TYR A 209 28.41 -21.00 0.13
CA TYR A 209 27.79 -19.68 0.24
C TYR A 209 28.57 -18.76 1.21
N GLU A 210 28.95 -19.27 2.39
CA GLU A 210 29.75 -18.54 3.37
C GLU A 210 31.15 -18.13 2.85
N ILE A 211 31.71 -18.83 1.85
CA ILE A 211 32.96 -18.45 1.17
C ILE A 211 32.68 -17.45 0.04
N VAL A 212 31.71 -17.76 -0.83
CA VAL A 212 31.41 -17.02 -2.06
C VAL A 212 30.90 -15.62 -1.75
N LYS A 213 30.04 -15.47 -0.74
CA LYS A 213 29.48 -14.16 -0.36
C LYS A 213 30.56 -13.14 0.03
N ASP A 214 31.72 -13.59 0.50
CA ASP A 214 32.80 -12.76 1.06
C ASP A 214 34.04 -12.66 0.15
N LEU A 215 33.91 -13.06 -1.12
CA LEU A 215 34.88 -12.71 -2.16
C LEU A 215 34.87 -11.19 -2.41
N PRO A 216 36.03 -10.55 -2.67
CA PRO A 216 36.14 -9.08 -2.77
C PRO A 216 35.38 -8.50 -3.98
N ASP A 217 35.24 -9.30 -5.04
CA ASP A 217 34.55 -8.95 -6.28
C ASP A 217 33.02 -9.16 -6.22
N VAL A 218 32.50 -9.74 -5.13
CA VAL A 218 31.07 -10.04 -4.93
C VAL A 218 30.42 -8.93 -4.13
N VAL A 219 29.42 -8.27 -4.73
CA VAL A 219 28.76 -7.07 -4.16
C VAL A 219 27.37 -7.38 -3.58
N GLU A 220 26.73 -8.42 -4.10
CA GLU A 220 25.45 -8.95 -3.64
C GLU A 220 25.51 -10.47 -3.82
N CYS A 221 25.06 -11.23 -2.82
CA CYS A 221 24.99 -12.69 -2.85
C CYS A 221 23.75 -13.09 -2.07
N ILE A 222 22.60 -13.07 -2.75
CA ILE A 222 21.29 -13.35 -2.15
C ILE A 222 20.80 -14.73 -2.57
N GLU A 223 19.93 -15.32 -1.76
CA GLU A 223 19.22 -16.54 -2.14
C GLU A 223 18.26 -16.24 -3.31
N ASP A 224 18.10 -17.17 -4.25
CA ASP A 224 17.01 -17.09 -5.23
C ASP A 224 15.71 -17.51 -4.55
N PHE A 225 15.18 -16.61 -3.72
CA PHE A 225 13.97 -16.85 -2.94
C PHE A 225 12.72 -16.85 -3.81
N LYS A 226 11.70 -17.59 -3.36
CA LYS A 226 10.41 -17.63 -4.03
C LYS A 226 9.56 -16.44 -3.57
N ILE A 227 9.35 -15.51 -4.50
CA ILE A 227 8.33 -14.46 -4.39
C ILE A 227 6.98 -15.18 -4.31
N GLU A 228 6.15 -14.84 -3.31
CA GLU A 228 4.90 -15.56 -3.12
C GLU A 228 3.84 -15.05 -4.10
N ASN A 229 3.44 -15.93 -5.01
CA ASN A 229 2.09 -15.84 -5.58
C ASN A 229 1.14 -15.98 -4.40
N GLN A 230 0.52 -14.88 -3.96
CA GLN A 230 -0.34 -14.84 -2.77
C GLN A 230 -1.51 -15.81 -2.95
N VAL A 231 -1.38 -17.01 -2.37
CA VAL A 231 -2.31 -18.11 -2.57
C VAL A 231 -3.55 -17.83 -1.76
N ILE A 232 -4.57 -17.28 -2.43
CA ILE A 232 -5.95 -17.29 -1.92
C ILE A 232 -6.28 -18.75 -1.55
N PRO A 233 -6.52 -19.08 -0.27
CA PRO A 233 -6.78 -20.45 0.14
C PRO A 233 -8.03 -21.00 -0.58
N GLU A 234 -8.03 -22.27 -1.02
CA GLU A 234 -9.23 -22.93 -1.59
C GLU A 234 -10.42 -22.95 -0.59
N SER A 235 -10.22 -22.58 0.68
CA SER A 235 -11.26 -22.34 1.70
C SER A 235 -11.85 -20.92 1.72
N LEU A 236 -11.09 -19.90 1.30
CA LEU A 236 -11.58 -18.52 1.11
C LEU A 236 -12.04 -18.26 -0.33
N VAL A 237 -11.61 -19.10 -1.27
CA VAL A 237 -12.36 -19.28 -2.51
C VAL A 237 -13.71 -19.91 -2.13
N HIS A 238 -14.76 -19.09 -2.05
CA HIS A 238 -16.11 -19.59 -2.19
C HIS A 238 -16.28 -20.20 -3.59
N ILE A 239 -15.88 -21.46 -3.74
CA ILE A 239 -16.46 -22.36 -4.72
C ILE A 239 -17.91 -22.49 -4.31
N THR A 240 -18.75 -21.59 -4.84
CA THR A 240 -20.20 -21.71 -4.74
C THR A 240 -20.55 -23.11 -5.24
N LYS A 241 -21.07 -24.00 -4.37
CA LYS A 241 -21.35 -25.41 -4.70
C LYS A 241 -22.48 -25.62 -5.72
N SER A 242 -22.88 -24.55 -6.39
CA SER A 242 -23.58 -24.58 -7.65
C SER A 242 -22.60 -24.62 -8.82
N ASP A 243 -22.78 -25.57 -9.73
CA ASP A 243 -22.34 -25.47 -11.13
C ASP A 243 -23.11 -24.37 -11.92
N LYS A 244 -23.44 -23.25 -11.25
CA LYS A 244 -23.79 -21.96 -11.86
C LYS A 244 -22.54 -21.39 -12.52
N THR A 245 -22.13 -22.05 -13.59
CA THR A 245 -21.69 -21.31 -14.77
C THR A 245 -22.76 -20.26 -15.02
N TYR A 246 -22.44 -18.99 -14.76
CA TYR A 246 -23.20 -17.87 -15.29
C TYR A 246 -23.07 -17.93 -16.80
N LYS A 247 -23.97 -18.71 -17.43
CA LYS A 247 -24.34 -18.50 -18.81
C LYS A 247 -24.79 -17.06 -18.85
N ILE A 248 -24.04 -16.22 -19.54
CA ILE A 248 -24.47 -14.87 -19.89
C ILE A 248 -25.72 -15.07 -20.74
N ASP A 249 -26.88 -15.00 -20.08
CA ASP A 249 -28.14 -14.96 -20.81
C ASP A 249 -28.11 -13.70 -21.69
N LYS A 250 -28.64 -13.83 -22.90
CA LYS A 250 -28.20 -13.03 -24.05
C LYS A 250 -28.24 -11.54 -23.73
N ARG A 251 -27.07 -10.92 -23.49
CA ARG A 251 -26.88 -9.50 -23.13
C ARG A 251 -27.95 -8.66 -23.79
N ASP A 252 -28.90 -8.19 -22.99
CA ASP A 252 -30.19 -7.81 -23.56
C ASP A 252 -30.05 -6.60 -24.48
N LYS A 253 -30.88 -6.54 -25.51
CA LYS A 253 -30.80 -5.43 -26.47
C LYS A 253 -31.41 -4.18 -25.86
N VAL A 254 -30.62 -3.49 -25.04
CA VAL A 254 -30.95 -2.18 -24.45
C VAL A 254 -31.59 -1.30 -25.51
N ASN A 255 -32.75 -0.73 -25.16
CA ASN A 255 -33.61 -0.02 -26.10
C ASN A 255 -32.87 1.19 -26.68
N LYS A 256 -32.45 1.09 -27.95
CA LYS A 256 -31.60 2.10 -28.63
C LYS A 256 -32.28 3.44 -28.88
N GLU A 257 -33.56 3.59 -28.54
CA GLU A 257 -34.37 4.74 -28.91
C GLU A 257 -34.27 5.92 -27.93
N ASN A 258 -33.80 5.71 -26.69
CA ASN A 258 -33.36 6.83 -25.81
C ASN A 258 -32.46 6.35 -24.64
N PRO A 259 -31.14 6.64 -24.62
CA PRO A 259 -30.27 6.33 -23.49
C PRO A 259 -30.43 7.35 -22.34
N TYR A 260 -30.20 6.91 -21.09
CA TYR A 260 -30.24 7.79 -19.90
C TYR A 260 -28.95 8.62 -19.69
N TYR A 261 -27.91 8.38 -20.49
CA TYR A 261 -26.62 9.06 -20.48
C TYR A 261 -26.43 9.92 -21.74
N ASN A 262 -25.65 11.00 -21.66
CA ASN A 262 -25.33 11.84 -22.81
C ASN A 262 -23.85 11.68 -23.23
N ILE A 263 -23.64 11.03 -24.37
CA ILE A 263 -22.31 10.86 -24.99
C ILE A 263 -21.63 12.20 -25.27
N THR A 264 -22.40 13.25 -25.61
CA THR A 264 -21.86 14.59 -25.90
C THR A 264 -21.26 15.22 -24.63
N ASP A 265 -21.98 15.14 -23.51
CA ASP A 265 -21.53 15.72 -22.24
C ASP A 265 -20.30 14.96 -21.74
N ILE A 266 -20.33 13.63 -21.77
CA ILE A 266 -19.16 12.79 -21.42
C ILE A 266 -17.95 13.20 -22.26
N LYS A 267 -18.11 13.36 -23.58
CA LYS A 267 -17.01 13.76 -24.48
C LYS A 267 -16.46 15.15 -24.17
N VAL A 268 -17.30 16.10 -23.75
CA VAL A 268 -16.88 17.44 -23.33
C VAL A 268 -16.14 17.40 -21.99
N ASP A 269 -16.63 16.62 -21.03
CA ASP A 269 -16.06 16.48 -19.70
C ASP A 269 -14.68 15.80 -19.73
N THR A 270 -14.59 14.64 -20.41
CA THR A 270 -13.37 13.83 -20.47
C THR A 270 -12.38 14.30 -21.53
N LYS A 271 -12.84 15.12 -22.49
CA LYS A 271 -12.10 15.56 -23.69
C LYS A 271 -11.69 14.44 -24.65
N TRP A 272 -12.15 13.20 -24.45
CA TRP A 272 -11.79 12.06 -25.31
C TRP A 272 -12.18 12.30 -26.78
N SER A 273 -11.35 11.82 -27.70
CA SER A 273 -11.55 11.75 -29.15
C SER A 273 -12.89 11.10 -29.54
N GLY A 274 -13.36 10.12 -28.76
CA GLY A 274 -14.66 9.49 -28.85
C GLY A 274 -14.95 8.62 -27.63
N VAL A 275 -16.23 8.36 -27.35
CA VAL A 275 -16.71 7.59 -26.19
C VAL A 275 -17.28 6.26 -26.67
N THR A 276 -16.95 5.17 -25.97
CA THR A 276 -17.61 3.88 -26.09
C THR A 276 -18.33 3.55 -24.79
N VAL A 277 -19.46 2.85 -24.87
CA VAL A 277 -20.25 2.42 -23.72
C VAL A 277 -20.46 0.91 -23.81
N GLU A 278 -19.99 0.16 -22.81
CA GLU A 278 -20.40 -1.23 -22.60
C GLU A 278 -21.49 -1.25 -21.53
N ALA A 279 -22.70 -1.65 -21.92
CA ALA A 279 -23.83 -1.75 -21.00
C ALA A 279 -23.78 -3.04 -20.18
N ASN A 280 -24.23 -2.96 -18.93
CA ASN A 280 -24.22 -4.04 -17.95
C ASN A 280 -22.80 -4.66 -17.82
N ALA A 281 -21.82 -3.79 -17.58
CA ALA A 281 -20.43 -4.18 -17.34
C ALA A 281 -20.25 -4.70 -15.90
N GLY A 282 -19.14 -5.40 -15.65
CA GLY A 282 -18.77 -5.80 -14.28
C GLY A 282 -18.50 -4.57 -13.41
N HIS A 283 -18.84 -4.67 -12.12
CA HIS A 283 -18.81 -3.55 -11.18
C HIS A 283 -17.42 -2.89 -11.07
N HIS A 284 -16.34 -3.66 -11.23
CA HIS A 284 -14.98 -3.14 -11.31
C HIS A 284 -14.74 -2.18 -12.48
N LEU A 285 -15.43 -2.35 -13.61
CA LEU A 285 -15.36 -1.44 -14.75
C LEU A 285 -16.28 -0.23 -14.57
N SER A 286 -17.52 -0.43 -14.11
CA SER A 286 -18.47 0.69 -13.94
C SER A 286 -17.99 1.66 -12.87
N LEU A 287 -17.42 1.18 -11.75
CA LEU A 287 -16.88 2.03 -10.67
C LEU A 287 -15.76 2.97 -11.11
N ILE A 288 -14.77 2.49 -11.87
CA ILE A 288 -13.66 3.34 -12.35
C ILE A 288 -14.10 4.35 -13.43
N SER A 289 -15.37 4.28 -13.86
CA SER A 289 -16.00 5.20 -14.82
C SER A 289 -17.21 5.94 -14.21
N GLN A 290 -17.16 6.30 -12.92
CA GLN A 290 -18.02 7.30 -12.30
C GLN A 290 -17.41 7.80 -10.97
N SER A 291 -17.88 8.94 -10.45
CA SER A 291 -17.64 9.34 -9.05
C SER A 291 -18.45 8.47 -8.07
N LYS A 292 -18.25 8.67 -6.75
CA LYS A 292 -18.91 7.90 -5.70
C LYS A 292 -20.43 7.84 -5.89
N TYR A 293 -20.96 6.62 -5.91
CA TYR A 293 -22.40 6.35 -5.85
C TYR A 293 -22.97 6.69 -4.46
N ASP A 294 -24.19 7.23 -4.44
CA ASP A 294 -24.99 7.51 -3.24
C ASP A 294 -26.47 7.28 -3.60
N SER A 295 -27.12 6.26 -3.01
CA SER A 295 -28.51 5.91 -3.36
C SER A 295 -29.53 6.98 -2.96
N LYS A 296 -29.15 7.91 -2.07
CA LYS A 296 -29.98 9.05 -1.69
C LYS A 296 -29.98 10.14 -2.78
N LEU A 297 -29.07 10.06 -3.76
CA LEU A 297 -28.90 11.01 -4.86
C LEU A 297 -29.41 10.49 -6.22
N ILE A 298 -29.20 9.20 -6.53
CA ILE A 298 -29.61 8.56 -7.79
C ILE A 298 -30.57 7.38 -7.56
N GLY A 299 -31.62 7.28 -8.40
CA GLY A 299 -32.66 6.25 -8.26
C GLY A 299 -32.22 4.81 -8.57
N LYS A 300 -31.25 4.60 -9.48
CA LYS A 300 -30.65 3.28 -9.73
C LYS A 300 -29.21 3.38 -10.23
N TYR A 301 -28.33 2.49 -9.77
CA TYR A 301 -26.91 2.45 -10.13
C TYR A 301 -26.67 2.32 -11.65
N ASP A 302 -25.65 3.01 -12.14
CA ASP A 302 -25.19 2.99 -13.54
C ASP A 302 -24.13 1.89 -13.71
N THR A 303 -24.56 0.71 -14.17
CA THR A 303 -23.71 -0.46 -14.45
C THR A 303 -22.99 -0.37 -15.80
N ASN A 304 -23.09 0.74 -16.54
CA ASN A 304 -22.34 0.90 -17.78
C ASN A 304 -20.85 1.20 -17.50
N TYR A 305 -19.98 0.70 -18.36
CA TYR A 305 -18.58 1.14 -18.46
C TYR A 305 -18.42 2.12 -19.62
N TYR A 306 -17.99 3.35 -19.32
CA TYR A 306 -17.75 4.41 -20.30
C TYR A 306 -16.26 4.62 -20.49
N TYR A 307 -15.73 4.44 -21.70
CA TYR A 307 -14.29 4.46 -21.94
C TYR A 307 -13.93 5.14 -23.28
N PRO A 308 -12.69 5.65 -23.43
CA PRO A 308 -12.27 6.28 -24.68
C PRO A 308 -12.26 5.28 -25.83
N SER A 309 -12.65 5.70 -27.03
CA SER A 309 -12.82 4.82 -28.19
C SER A 309 -11.51 4.26 -28.77
N THR A 310 -10.38 4.85 -28.41
CA THR A 310 -9.02 4.32 -28.56
C THR A 310 -8.83 3.02 -27.76
N ALA A 311 -9.37 2.96 -26.54
CA ALA A 311 -9.46 1.77 -25.68
C ALA A 311 -8.13 1.03 -25.44
N GLY A 312 -6.99 1.73 -25.46
CA GLY A 312 -5.65 1.14 -25.33
C GLY A 312 -4.96 0.77 -26.65
N ALA A 313 -5.58 1.01 -27.80
CA ALA A 313 -5.06 0.59 -29.10
C ALA A 313 -3.62 1.09 -29.37
N GLY A 314 -2.72 0.17 -29.70
CA GLY A 314 -1.31 0.47 -29.99
C GLY A 314 -0.43 0.69 -28.75
N VAL A 315 -0.92 0.32 -27.56
CA VAL A 315 -0.12 0.23 -26.32
C VAL A 315 0.11 -1.24 -25.98
N ASP A 316 1.31 -1.53 -25.49
CA ASP A 316 1.73 -2.87 -25.08
C ASP A 316 1.63 -3.01 -23.55
N ILE A 317 0.85 -3.99 -23.06
CA ILE A 317 0.83 -4.36 -21.64
C ILE A 317 1.54 -5.71 -21.49
N TYR A 318 2.69 -5.70 -20.81
CA TYR A 318 3.38 -6.93 -20.41
C TYR A 318 2.86 -7.41 -19.06
N ILE A 319 2.42 -8.67 -19.02
CA ILE A 319 1.97 -9.35 -17.81
C ILE A 319 3.06 -10.35 -17.41
N VAL A 320 3.66 -10.15 -16.23
CA VAL A 320 4.69 -11.04 -15.68
C VAL A 320 4.03 -11.89 -14.60
N ASP A 321 3.63 -13.12 -14.95
CA ASP A 321 2.76 -13.98 -14.15
C ASP A 321 2.87 -15.47 -14.57
N GLY A 322 2.08 -16.38 -14.01
CA GLY A 322 2.17 -17.84 -14.23
C GLY A 322 1.84 -18.34 -15.64
N GLY A 323 1.39 -17.47 -16.56
CA GLY A 323 1.11 -17.78 -17.97
C GLY A 323 -0.29 -17.35 -18.44
N ILE A 324 -0.68 -17.78 -19.64
CA ILE A 324 -1.98 -17.45 -20.26
C ILE A 324 -2.45 -18.54 -21.21
N ASN A 325 -3.78 -18.71 -21.28
CA ASN A 325 -4.47 -19.45 -22.34
C ASN A 325 -5.43 -18.49 -23.06
N VAL A 326 -5.13 -18.14 -24.32
CA VAL A 326 -5.90 -17.15 -25.10
C VAL A 326 -7.17 -17.74 -25.73
N ASN A 327 -7.47 -19.03 -25.51
CA ASN A 327 -8.66 -19.70 -26.04
C ASN A 327 -9.93 -19.34 -25.23
N HIS A 328 -10.12 -18.05 -24.95
CA HIS A 328 -11.27 -17.49 -24.26
C HIS A 328 -11.90 -16.39 -25.12
N ALA A 329 -13.23 -16.23 -25.05
CA ALA A 329 -13.95 -15.19 -25.78
C ALA A 329 -13.51 -13.78 -25.35
N ASP A 330 -13.00 -13.62 -24.12
CA ASP A 330 -12.40 -12.38 -23.62
C ASP A 330 -11.11 -11.99 -24.35
N PHE A 331 -10.39 -12.95 -24.93
CA PHE A 331 -9.16 -12.74 -25.72
C PHE A 331 -9.36 -12.90 -27.23
N ASN A 332 -10.58 -13.22 -27.68
CA ASN A 332 -10.90 -13.44 -29.08
C ASN A 332 -11.08 -12.10 -29.83
N THR A 333 -10.03 -11.66 -30.53
CA THR A 333 -9.97 -10.32 -31.14
C THR A 333 -9.19 -10.31 -32.46
N THR A 334 -9.47 -9.32 -33.31
CA THR A 334 -8.77 -9.04 -34.58
C THR A 334 -7.94 -7.77 -34.55
N ASP A 335 -8.14 -6.92 -33.54
CA ASP A 335 -7.77 -5.50 -33.59
C ASP A 335 -6.42 -5.22 -32.91
N ARG A 336 -5.85 -6.23 -32.25
CA ARG A 336 -4.67 -6.18 -31.37
C ARG A 336 -4.05 -7.56 -31.19
N THR A 337 -2.90 -7.62 -30.52
CA THR A 337 -2.21 -8.87 -30.15
C THR A 337 -2.65 -9.33 -28.75
N VAL A 338 -2.88 -10.64 -28.59
CA VAL A 338 -2.86 -11.31 -27.28
C VAL A 338 -1.97 -12.54 -27.44
N THR A 339 -0.78 -12.53 -26.86
CA THR A 339 0.19 -13.63 -26.95
C THR A 339 0.91 -13.89 -25.64
N CYS A 340 1.46 -15.09 -25.54
CA CYS A 340 2.57 -15.39 -24.65
C CYS A 340 3.88 -15.36 -25.43
N ASP A 341 4.85 -14.60 -24.93
CA ASP A 341 6.01 -14.15 -25.68
C ASP A 341 7.33 -14.75 -25.16
N ALA A 342 7.40 -15.13 -23.88
CA ALA A 342 8.53 -15.83 -23.30
C ALA A 342 8.15 -16.70 -22.09
N TYR A 343 9.00 -17.66 -21.77
CA TYR A 343 9.11 -18.30 -20.46
C TYR A 343 10.36 -17.79 -19.73
N THR A 344 10.37 -17.84 -18.40
CA THR A 344 11.61 -17.76 -17.60
C THR A 344 11.94 -19.12 -16.98
N THR A 345 13.23 -19.33 -16.69
CA THR A 345 13.82 -20.62 -16.30
C THR A 345 15.10 -20.40 -15.48
N GLU A 346 15.62 -21.46 -14.83
CA GLU A 346 16.98 -21.49 -14.24
C GLU A 346 18.07 -20.99 -15.22
N ASP A 347 17.85 -21.22 -16.53
CA ASP A 347 18.74 -20.88 -17.64
C ASP A 347 18.65 -19.39 -18.09
N GLY A 348 17.71 -18.60 -17.59
CA GLY A 348 17.35 -17.27 -18.09
C GLY A 348 15.97 -17.28 -18.77
N TYR A 349 15.76 -16.47 -19.81
CA TYR A 349 14.49 -16.46 -20.58
C TYR A 349 14.56 -17.33 -21.85
N GLN A 350 13.42 -17.89 -22.27
CA GLN A 350 13.22 -18.53 -23.58
C GLN A 350 12.11 -17.81 -24.36
N LYS A 351 12.45 -17.17 -25.49
CA LYS A 351 11.47 -16.52 -26.37
C LYS A 351 10.56 -17.56 -27.03
N ILE A 352 9.25 -17.38 -26.92
CA ILE A 352 8.25 -18.21 -27.62
C ILE A 352 8.13 -17.69 -29.06
N LYS A 353 7.96 -18.61 -30.03
CA LYS A 353 7.79 -18.20 -31.43
C LYS A 353 6.44 -17.53 -31.63
N LYS A 354 6.44 -16.23 -31.99
CA LYS A 354 5.22 -15.46 -32.31
C LYS A 354 4.33 -16.18 -33.34
N GLY A 355 3.03 -16.28 -33.04
CA GLY A 355 2.04 -16.96 -33.87
C GLY A 355 2.11 -18.49 -33.84
N SER A 356 2.93 -19.07 -32.95
CA SER A 356 2.88 -20.50 -32.65
C SER A 356 1.67 -20.85 -31.79
N GLU A 357 1.33 -22.14 -31.74
CA GLU A 357 0.30 -22.65 -30.85
C GLU A 357 0.70 -22.55 -29.36
N GLU A 358 2.00 -22.42 -29.07
CA GLU A 358 2.52 -22.17 -27.73
C GLU A 358 2.33 -20.71 -27.31
N SER A 359 2.50 -19.75 -28.23
CA SER A 359 2.17 -18.32 -27.97
C SER A 359 0.68 -18.05 -27.72
N LYS A 360 -0.19 -19.07 -27.80
CA LYS A 360 -1.60 -19.03 -27.41
C LYS A 360 -1.90 -19.69 -26.07
N ASN A 361 -1.04 -20.59 -25.59
CA ASN A 361 -1.29 -21.37 -24.39
C ASN A 361 0.06 -21.78 -23.78
N CYS A 362 0.52 -20.97 -22.84
CA CYS A 362 1.78 -21.13 -22.12
C CYS A 362 1.52 -21.11 -20.61
N PHE A 363 2.36 -21.82 -19.86
CA PHE A 363 2.42 -21.78 -18.41
C PHE A 363 3.71 -22.45 -17.94
N ILE A 364 4.18 -22.11 -16.74
CA ILE A 364 5.22 -22.90 -16.05
C ILE A 364 4.53 -24.01 -15.25
N GLU A 365 3.65 -23.65 -14.31
CA GLU A 365 2.77 -24.58 -13.61
C GLU A 365 1.32 -24.38 -14.07
N LYS A 366 0.54 -25.47 -14.22
CA LYS A 366 -0.85 -25.37 -14.71
C LYS A 366 -1.74 -24.65 -13.69
N GLU A 367 -1.39 -24.84 -12.43
CA GLU A 367 -2.02 -24.26 -11.24
C GLU A 367 -1.89 -22.73 -11.24
N THR A 368 -0.73 -22.19 -11.62
CA THR A 368 -0.48 -20.74 -11.66
C THR A 368 -1.02 -20.07 -12.93
N GLN A 369 -1.24 -20.82 -14.03
CA GLN A 369 -1.76 -20.26 -15.29
C GLN A 369 -3.06 -19.47 -15.10
N GLN A 370 -3.96 -19.94 -14.22
CA GLN A 370 -5.26 -19.30 -14.01
C GLN A 370 -5.12 -17.91 -13.34
N HIS A 371 -4.05 -17.67 -12.59
CA HIS A 371 -3.77 -16.34 -12.04
C HIS A 371 -3.44 -15.35 -13.17
N GLY A 372 -2.46 -15.65 -14.01
CA GLY A 372 -2.09 -14.82 -15.17
C GLY A 372 -3.20 -14.61 -16.18
N VAL A 373 -4.11 -15.59 -16.35
CA VAL A 373 -5.35 -15.44 -17.12
C VAL A 373 -6.27 -14.38 -16.50
N TYR A 374 -6.49 -14.37 -15.18
CA TYR A 374 -7.28 -13.31 -14.52
C TYR A 374 -6.60 -11.95 -14.66
N VAL A 375 -5.29 -11.86 -14.42
CA VAL A 375 -4.50 -10.61 -14.50
C VAL A 375 -4.57 -10.01 -15.91
N ALA A 376 -4.38 -10.81 -16.95
CA ALA A 376 -4.54 -10.39 -18.35
C ALA A 376 -5.99 -9.99 -18.70
N SER A 377 -6.98 -10.69 -18.13
CA SER A 377 -8.41 -10.39 -18.28
C SER A 377 -8.77 -9.04 -17.65
N ALA A 378 -8.26 -8.73 -16.45
CA ALA A 378 -8.50 -7.44 -15.78
C ALA A 378 -7.86 -6.25 -16.51
N ALA A 379 -6.61 -6.39 -16.98
CA ALA A 379 -5.93 -5.31 -17.69
C ALA A 379 -6.61 -4.97 -19.02
N ALA A 380 -6.82 -5.98 -19.86
CA ALA A 380 -7.19 -5.78 -21.26
C ALA A 380 -8.05 -6.92 -21.83
N GLY A 381 -8.80 -7.66 -21.01
CA GLY A 381 -9.89 -8.51 -21.50
C GLY A 381 -10.90 -7.71 -22.33
N THR A 382 -11.34 -8.26 -23.46
CA THR A 382 -12.29 -7.59 -24.39
C THR A 382 -13.66 -7.40 -23.73
N LEU A 383 -14.08 -8.37 -22.91
CA LEU A 383 -15.34 -8.38 -22.15
C LEU A 383 -15.12 -7.82 -20.73
N TYR A 384 -14.07 -8.27 -20.03
CA TYR A 384 -13.91 -8.02 -18.58
C TYR A 384 -12.81 -7.03 -18.22
N GLY A 385 -12.00 -6.59 -19.19
CA GLY A 385 -10.88 -5.69 -18.95
C GLY A 385 -11.14 -4.23 -19.25
N VAL A 386 -10.21 -3.42 -18.75
CA VAL A 386 -10.19 -1.95 -18.86
C VAL A 386 -9.78 -1.51 -20.27
N ALA A 387 -8.59 -1.91 -20.74
CA ALA A 387 -7.99 -1.50 -22.01
C ALA A 387 -8.26 -2.51 -23.14
N LYS A 388 -9.52 -2.61 -23.56
CA LYS A 388 -10.06 -3.66 -24.46
C LYS A 388 -9.35 -3.80 -25.83
N LYS A 389 -8.55 -2.81 -26.25
CA LYS A 389 -7.72 -2.82 -27.47
C LYS A 389 -6.20 -2.74 -27.23
N ALA A 390 -5.73 -2.69 -25.98
CA ALA A 390 -4.30 -2.79 -25.69
C ALA A 390 -3.78 -4.21 -25.98
N ASN A 391 -2.54 -4.31 -26.48
CA ASN A 391 -1.90 -5.59 -26.68
C ASN A 391 -1.59 -6.23 -25.33
N ILE A 392 -1.78 -7.54 -25.21
CA ILE A 392 -1.36 -8.33 -24.05
C ILE A 392 -0.18 -9.20 -24.49
N HIS A 393 0.96 -9.05 -23.81
CA HIS A 393 2.14 -9.89 -24.00
C HIS A 393 2.49 -10.54 -22.66
N VAL A 394 2.34 -11.85 -22.55
CA VAL A 394 2.58 -12.56 -21.28
C VAL A 394 3.99 -13.14 -21.25
N VAL A 395 4.70 -12.90 -20.15
CA VAL A 395 5.93 -13.61 -19.79
C VAL A 395 5.56 -14.60 -18.71
N ALA A 396 5.62 -15.89 -19.04
CA ALA A 396 5.26 -16.97 -18.12
C ALA A 396 6.43 -17.27 -17.18
N ILE A 397 6.22 -17.05 -15.88
CA ILE A 397 7.24 -17.22 -14.85
C ILE A 397 6.83 -18.24 -13.78
N GLU A 398 7.82 -18.83 -13.12
CA GLU A 398 7.69 -19.19 -11.71
C GLU A 398 8.19 -17.97 -10.90
N PRO A 399 7.53 -17.57 -9.80
CA PRO A 399 7.86 -16.33 -9.10
C PRO A 399 9.12 -16.49 -8.24
N TYR A 400 10.27 -16.56 -8.89
CA TYR A 400 11.60 -16.46 -8.29
C TYR A 400 12.23 -15.12 -8.67
N ILE A 401 13.11 -14.57 -7.84
CA ILE A 401 13.70 -13.26 -8.14
C ILE A 401 14.62 -13.31 -9.39
N SER A 402 15.28 -14.44 -9.65
CA SER A 402 15.99 -14.71 -10.92
C SER A 402 15.08 -14.67 -12.15
N ASN A 403 13.81 -15.05 -11.96
CA ASN A 403 12.80 -15.11 -13.00
C ASN A 403 12.21 -13.72 -13.25
N TYR A 404 12.01 -12.90 -12.22
CA TYR A 404 11.69 -11.48 -12.35
C TYR A 404 12.76 -10.73 -13.16
N ILE A 405 14.04 -10.92 -12.82
CA ILE A 405 15.18 -10.34 -13.55
C ILE A 405 15.17 -10.83 -15.02
N SER A 406 14.94 -12.13 -15.25
CA SER A 406 14.85 -12.70 -16.59
C SER A 406 13.69 -12.14 -17.42
N ALA A 407 12.54 -11.89 -16.80
CA ALA A 407 11.37 -11.29 -17.45
C ALA A 407 11.64 -9.82 -17.81
N LEU A 408 12.26 -9.04 -16.93
CA LEU A 408 12.60 -7.65 -17.20
C LEU A 408 13.64 -7.50 -18.32
N LYS A 409 14.74 -8.28 -18.31
CA LYS A 409 15.69 -8.28 -19.43
C LYS A 409 15.05 -8.80 -20.73
N PHE A 410 14.07 -9.72 -20.67
CA PHE A 410 13.29 -10.07 -21.86
C PHE A 410 12.48 -8.89 -22.39
N ILE A 411 11.72 -8.18 -21.54
CA ILE A 411 10.87 -7.07 -21.98
C ILE A 411 11.73 -5.94 -22.57
N GLU A 412 12.80 -5.56 -21.89
CA GLU A 412 13.77 -4.56 -22.32
C GLU A 412 14.37 -4.87 -23.72
N GLU A 413 14.75 -6.13 -23.97
CA GLU A 413 15.37 -6.56 -25.23
C GLU A 413 14.37 -6.83 -26.38
N ASN A 414 13.05 -6.70 -26.17
CA ASN A 414 12.04 -7.14 -27.15
C ASN A 414 10.83 -6.21 -27.33
N ALA A 415 10.50 -5.35 -26.36
CA ALA A 415 9.42 -4.38 -26.51
C ALA A 415 9.75 -3.33 -27.58
N VAL A 416 8.76 -2.90 -28.36
CA VAL A 416 8.98 -2.06 -29.55
C VAL A 416 9.09 -0.57 -29.21
N ASN A 417 8.44 -0.13 -28.13
CA ASN A 417 8.45 1.27 -27.69
C ASN A 417 8.24 1.35 -26.16
N PRO A 418 9.29 1.62 -25.35
CA PRO A 418 9.18 1.74 -23.90
C PRO A 418 8.10 2.72 -23.45
N HIS A 419 8.03 3.91 -24.06
CA HIS A 419 7.03 4.95 -23.77
C HIS A 419 5.60 4.59 -24.18
N LYS A 420 5.38 3.42 -24.79
CA LYS A 420 4.06 2.80 -25.00
C LYS A 420 4.00 1.37 -24.45
N THR A 421 4.81 1.07 -23.44
CA THR A 421 4.87 -0.22 -22.77
C THR A 421 4.63 -0.08 -21.27
N VAL A 422 3.60 -0.76 -20.75
CA VAL A 422 3.29 -0.86 -19.32
C VAL A 422 3.57 -2.30 -18.87
N ILE A 423 4.29 -2.46 -17.76
CA ILE A 423 4.66 -3.76 -17.18
C ILE A 423 3.90 -3.92 -15.86
N ASN A 424 3.15 -5.02 -15.72
CA ASN A 424 2.38 -5.33 -14.52
C ASN A 424 2.95 -6.54 -13.76
N PHE A 425 3.18 -6.36 -12.46
CA PHE A 425 3.55 -7.42 -11.52
C PHE A 425 2.40 -7.66 -10.51
N SER A 426 1.84 -8.86 -10.54
CA SER A 426 0.69 -9.24 -9.69
C SER A 426 1.03 -10.22 -8.56
N SER A 427 2.32 -10.36 -8.22
CA SER A 427 2.83 -11.05 -7.04
C SER A 427 3.97 -10.25 -6.38
N GLY A 428 4.33 -10.61 -5.14
CA GLY A 428 5.26 -9.84 -4.33
C GLY A 428 5.87 -10.64 -3.17
N SER A 429 6.77 -9.99 -2.43
CA SER A 429 7.60 -10.58 -1.38
C SER A 429 8.01 -9.51 -0.36
N TYR A 430 8.63 -9.91 0.74
CA TYR A 430 9.16 -9.02 1.77
C TYR A 430 10.69 -9.15 1.91
N GLU A 431 11.38 -9.30 0.78
CA GLU A 431 12.84 -9.36 0.68
C GLU A 431 13.33 -8.43 -0.45
N TYR A 432 14.21 -7.49 -0.11
CA TYR A 432 14.84 -6.56 -1.05
C TYR A 432 15.95 -7.21 -1.89
N SER A 433 16.12 -6.76 -3.14
CA SER A 433 17.36 -6.94 -3.89
C SER A 433 17.82 -5.66 -4.55
N ASN A 434 19.11 -5.36 -4.38
CA ASN A 434 19.76 -4.20 -4.99
C ASN A 434 19.88 -4.36 -6.52
N THR A 435 20.13 -5.58 -6.99
CA THR A 435 20.12 -5.93 -8.41
C THR A 435 18.76 -5.70 -9.05
N LEU A 436 17.66 -6.05 -8.36
CA LEU A 436 16.31 -5.86 -8.89
C LEU A 436 15.88 -4.39 -8.84
N ASP A 437 16.19 -3.65 -7.76
CA ASP A 437 15.99 -2.19 -7.69
C ASP A 437 16.71 -1.47 -8.84
N LYS A 438 18.01 -1.76 -9.06
CA LYS A 438 18.78 -1.25 -10.20
C LYS A 438 18.05 -1.50 -11.52
N LEU A 439 17.56 -2.72 -11.74
CA LEU A 439 16.90 -3.09 -13.00
C LEU A 439 15.55 -2.37 -13.19
N PHE A 440 14.74 -2.21 -12.14
CA PHE A 440 13.51 -1.40 -12.19
C PHE A 440 13.83 0.07 -12.50
N ASN A 441 14.82 0.66 -11.84
CA ASN A 441 15.26 2.04 -12.09
C ASN A 441 15.76 2.24 -13.54
N ILE A 442 16.46 1.25 -14.10
CA ILE A 442 16.97 1.25 -15.48
C ILE A 442 15.83 1.23 -16.50
N ILE A 443 14.88 0.29 -16.40
CA ILE A 443 13.77 0.21 -17.36
C ILE A 443 12.85 1.43 -17.27
N ILE A 444 12.58 1.94 -16.06
CA ILE A 444 11.80 3.16 -15.85
C ILE A 444 12.44 4.36 -16.57
N ARG A 445 13.77 4.50 -16.48
CA ARG A 445 14.52 5.57 -17.17
C ARG A 445 14.64 5.37 -18.68
N LYS A 446 14.60 4.13 -19.17
CA LYS A 446 14.43 3.82 -20.61
C LYS A 446 13.01 4.10 -21.12
N GLY A 447 12.07 4.50 -20.24
CA GLY A 447 10.73 4.94 -20.59
C GLY A 447 9.61 3.92 -20.36
N PHE A 448 9.94 2.73 -19.86
CA PHE A 448 8.93 1.73 -19.48
C PHE A 448 8.14 2.21 -18.26
N MET A 449 6.84 1.91 -18.22
CA MET A 449 6.00 2.16 -17.04
C MET A 449 5.78 0.87 -16.26
N VAL A 450 5.80 0.94 -14.93
CA VAL A 450 5.75 -0.23 -14.04
C VAL A 450 4.66 -0.08 -12.98
N VAL A 451 3.79 -1.07 -12.88
CA VAL A 451 2.67 -1.13 -11.94
C VAL A 451 2.74 -2.45 -11.16
N ALA A 452 2.54 -2.40 -9.84
CA ALA A 452 2.62 -3.58 -8.99
C ALA A 452 1.57 -3.58 -7.87
N ALA A 453 1.13 -4.79 -7.50
CA ALA A 453 0.21 -5.04 -6.40
C ALA A 453 0.87 -4.77 -5.02
N SER A 454 0.22 -4.02 -4.12
CA SER A 454 0.79 -3.70 -2.78
C SER A 454 0.81 -4.90 -1.80
N GLY A 455 -0.04 -5.90 -2.05
CA GLY A 455 -0.11 -7.18 -1.35
C GLY A 455 -1.40 -7.37 -0.54
N ASN A 456 -1.57 -8.60 -0.03
CA ASN A 456 -2.82 -9.14 0.50
C ASN A 456 -2.71 -9.57 1.98
N GLU A 457 -1.79 -8.96 2.74
CA GLU A 457 -1.43 -9.34 4.12
C GLU A 457 -2.07 -8.45 5.21
N ALA A 458 -2.93 -7.49 4.83
CA ALA A 458 -3.55 -6.50 5.73
C ALA A 458 -2.52 -5.69 6.57
N ASN A 459 -1.37 -5.36 5.99
CA ASN A 459 -0.25 -4.69 6.64
C ASN A 459 0.19 -3.40 5.92
N ASP A 460 1.02 -2.61 6.59
CA ASP A 460 1.71 -1.48 5.98
C ASP A 460 2.71 -1.99 4.92
N ALA A 461 2.52 -1.66 3.65
CA ALA A 461 3.41 -2.01 2.55
C ALA A 461 4.80 -1.35 2.68
N CYS A 462 4.91 -0.30 3.50
CA CYS A 462 6.11 0.45 3.81
C CYS A 462 6.80 0.00 5.11
N ILE A 463 6.36 -1.10 5.72
CA ILE A 463 6.84 -1.59 7.02
C ILE A 463 8.38 -1.77 7.08
N THR A 464 8.96 -1.26 8.16
CA THR A 464 10.39 -1.39 8.52
C THR A 464 10.60 -2.00 9.92
N GLU A 465 9.52 -2.15 10.69
CA GLU A 465 9.54 -2.80 12.00
C GLU A 465 9.24 -4.29 11.86
N SER A 466 9.84 -5.12 12.72
CA SER A 466 9.66 -6.56 12.58
C SER A 466 8.36 -7.07 13.20
N ARG A 467 7.47 -7.65 12.37
CA ARG A 467 6.16 -8.21 12.77
C ARG A 467 5.98 -9.64 12.25
N ASN A 468 5.18 -10.43 12.94
CA ASN A 468 4.74 -11.74 12.45
C ASN A 468 3.48 -11.56 11.61
N ILE A 469 3.49 -12.14 10.41
CA ILE A 469 2.36 -12.24 9.47
C ILE A 469 2.12 -13.72 9.12
N PHE A 470 1.10 -14.00 8.30
CA PHE A 470 0.72 -15.37 7.91
C PHE A 470 1.88 -16.21 7.32
N TYR A 471 2.76 -15.57 6.55
CA TYR A 471 3.90 -16.21 5.87
C TYR A 471 5.20 -16.25 6.69
N GLY A 472 5.25 -15.63 7.88
CA GLY A 472 6.44 -15.61 8.72
C GLY A 472 6.71 -14.26 9.37
N LYS A 473 7.97 -13.98 9.69
CA LYS A 473 8.40 -12.73 10.34
C LYS A 473 9.02 -11.79 9.30
N VAL A 474 8.35 -10.68 9.02
CA VAL A 474 8.78 -9.65 8.06
C VAL A 474 9.27 -8.41 8.78
N ASN A 475 10.21 -7.68 8.17
CA ASN A 475 10.72 -6.39 8.65
C ASN A 475 11.13 -5.46 7.49
N GLU A 476 10.69 -5.77 6.28
CA GLU A 476 10.96 -5.01 5.07
C GLU A 476 9.64 -4.74 4.33
N LYS A 477 9.71 -3.88 3.32
CA LYS A 477 8.59 -3.44 2.50
C LYS A 477 8.12 -4.54 1.54
N ASN A 478 6.92 -4.39 0.99
CA ASN A 478 6.45 -5.30 -0.06
C ASN A 478 7.14 -4.97 -1.40
N TYR A 479 7.95 -5.87 -1.94
CA TYR A 479 8.61 -5.73 -3.24
C TYR A 479 7.95 -6.65 -4.28
N PRO A 480 7.70 -6.19 -5.53
CA PRO A 480 8.31 -5.00 -6.14
C PRO A 480 7.57 -3.68 -5.93
N SER A 481 6.39 -3.68 -5.29
CA SER A 481 5.54 -2.48 -5.21
C SER A 481 6.17 -1.29 -4.47
N ALA A 482 7.06 -1.55 -3.51
CA ALA A 482 7.79 -0.53 -2.76
C ALA A 482 9.23 -0.23 -3.28
N TYR A 483 9.62 -0.75 -4.46
CA TYR A 483 10.78 -0.19 -5.16
C TYR A 483 10.48 1.25 -5.60
N ILE A 484 11.52 2.09 -5.67
CA ILE A 484 11.33 3.51 -6.00
C ILE A 484 10.78 3.68 -7.43
N ASP A 485 10.01 4.75 -7.64
CA ASP A 485 9.25 5.09 -8.84
C ASP A 485 8.15 4.10 -9.29
N VAL A 486 8.12 2.85 -8.82
CA VAL A 486 7.03 1.89 -9.12
C VAL A 486 5.67 2.44 -8.66
N ILE A 487 4.61 2.17 -9.43
CA ILE A 487 3.23 2.52 -9.05
C ILE A 487 2.66 1.38 -8.23
N SER A 488 2.46 1.63 -6.93
CA SER A 488 1.96 0.65 -5.95
C SER A 488 0.44 0.72 -5.82
N VAL A 489 -0.23 -0.44 -5.95
CA VAL A 489 -1.69 -0.51 -6.10
C VAL A 489 -2.36 -1.33 -4.99
N GLY A 490 -3.17 -0.64 -4.18
CA GLY A 490 -4.08 -1.21 -3.18
C GLY A 490 -5.45 -1.62 -3.74
N SER A 491 -6.25 -2.28 -2.91
CA SER A 491 -7.51 -2.96 -3.27
C SER A 491 -8.69 -2.48 -2.42
N VAL A 492 -9.87 -2.30 -3.03
CA VAL A 492 -11.14 -1.96 -2.33
C VAL A 492 -12.15 -3.10 -2.33
N ASN A 493 -13.03 -3.14 -1.32
CA ASN A 493 -14.07 -4.16 -1.16
C ASN A 493 -15.31 -3.93 -2.07
N ASN A 494 -15.14 -3.95 -3.39
CA ASN A 494 -16.25 -3.76 -4.33
C ASN A 494 -17.12 -5.03 -4.56
N SER A 495 -17.22 -5.92 -3.57
CA SER A 495 -17.89 -7.22 -3.69
C SER A 495 -19.40 -7.14 -3.46
N PHE A 496 -20.15 -6.71 -4.47
CA PHE A 496 -21.63 -6.75 -4.49
C PHE A 496 -22.16 -7.46 -5.74
N GLU A 497 -23.21 -8.28 -5.57
CA GLU A 497 -23.70 -9.21 -6.61
C GLU A 497 -24.82 -8.62 -7.51
N ASP A 498 -25.54 -7.59 -7.05
CA ASP A 498 -26.80 -7.10 -7.66
C ASP A 498 -26.70 -5.69 -8.29
N GLU A 499 -27.72 -5.32 -9.10
CA GLU A 499 -27.87 -3.98 -9.71
C GLU A 499 -28.24 -2.87 -8.70
N GLU A 500 -28.36 -3.20 -7.41
CA GLU A 500 -28.70 -2.30 -6.31
C GLU A 500 -27.57 -2.34 -5.26
N ILE A 501 -26.78 -1.26 -5.20
CA ILE A 501 -25.77 -1.08 -4.14
C ILE A 501 -26.48 -0.68 -2.84
N PRO A 502 -26.25 -1.38 -1.71
CA PRO A 502 -26.80 -1.01 -0.40
C PRO A 502 -26.41 0.41 0.05
N ASP A 503 -27.31 1.10 0.75
CA ASP A 503 -27.19 2.53 1.11
C ASP A 503 -26.14 2.86 2.20
N ASP A 504 -25.42 1.85 2.69
CA ASP A 504 -24.32 1.91 3.67
C ASP A 504 -23.02 1.30 3.06
N SER A 505 -22.74 1.61 1.80
CA SER A 505 -21.90 0.80 0.92
C SER A 505 -20.43 0.61 1.37
N ASP A 506 -20.08 -0.61 1.80
CA ASP A 506 -18.70 -1.11 1.95
C ASP A 506 -17.86 -1.07 0.65
N VAL A 507 -18.51 -0.83 -0.49
CA VAL A 507 -17.96 -0.82 -1.86
C VAL A 507 -16.67 0.01 -2.04
N TYR A 508 -16.50 1.05 -1.22
CA TYR A 508 -15.34 1.94 -1.24
C TYR A 508 -14.42 1.79 -0.02
N ASN A 509 -14.69 0.88 0.91
CA ASN A 509 -13.74 0.58 1.98
C ASN A 509 -12.54 -0.18 1.41
N SER A 510 -11.36 -0.01 2.03
CA SER A 510 -10.20 -0.84 1.71
C SER A 510 -10.58 -2.31 1.90
N ALA A 511 -10.19 -3.19 0.97
CA ALA A 511 -10.40 -4.61 1.13
C ALA A 511 -9.66 -5.07 2.40
N ALA A 512 -10.29 -5.94 3.19
CA ALA A 512 -9.76 -6.35 4.50
C ALA A 512 -8.37 -7.02 4.43
N PHE A 513 -8.01 -7.57 3.27
CA PHE A 513 -6.69 -8.11 2.97
C PHE A 513 -5.69 -7.08 2.43
N SER A 514 -6.12 -5.92 1.92
CA SER A 514 -5.22 -5.01 1.19
C SER A 514 -4.14 -4.46 2.11
N ASN A 515 -2.89 -4.53 1.65
CA ASN A 515 -1.84 -3.74 2.25
C ASN A 515 -2.08 -2.24 2.01
N TYR A 516 -1.65 -1.43 2.98
CA TYR A 516 -1.88 0.00 3.10
C TYR A 516 -0.54 0.74 3.34
N GLY A 517 -0.58 1.97 3.85
CA GLY A 517 0.59 2.76 4.21
C GLY A 517 1.05 3.73 3.11
N SER A 518 2.09 4.51 3.42
CA SER A 518 2.61 5.56 2.53
C SER A 518 3.30 5.03 1.27
N CYS A 519 3.60 3.73 1.22
CA CYS A 519 4.08 3.05 0.02
C CYS A 519 2.97 2.70 -1.00
N VAL A 520 1.68 2.98 -0.73
CA VAL A 520 0.59 2.75 -1.68
C VAL A 520 0.21 4.06 -2.38
N ASP A 521 0.27 4.09 -3.71
CA ASP A 521 0.01 5.30 -4.49
C ASP A 521 -1.47 5.55 -4.74
N ILE A 522 -2.21 4.47 -5.00
CA ILE A 522 -3.59 4.48 -5.49
C ILE A 522 -4.28 3.14 -5.18
N PHE A 523 -5.59 3.18 -4.97
CA PHE A 523 -6.44 2.01 -4.79
C PHE A 523 -7.32 1.78 -6.03
N ALA A 524 -7.53 0.53 -6.41
CA ALA A 524 -8.42 0.14 -7.50
C ALA A 524 -9.37 -1.00 -7.05
N PRO A 525 -10.40 -1.36 -7.84
CA PRO A 525 -11.30 -2.47 -7.51
C PRO A 525 -10.54 -3.74 -7.13
N GLY A 526 -10.89 -4.30 -5.97
CA GLY A 526 -10.30 -5.51 -5.43
C GLY A 526 -10.91 -6.81 -5.95
N TYR A 527 -12.16 -6.76 -6.44
CA TYR A 527 -12.98 -7.92 -6.76
C TYR A 527 -13.53 -7.83 -8.18
N ALA A 528 -13.42 -8.89 -8.99
CA ALA A 528 -13.94 -8.90 -10.35
C ALA A 528 -14.31 -10.31 -10.84
N TYR A 529 -15.37 -10.41 -11.65
CA TYR A 529 -15.64 -11.61 -12.44
C TYR A 529 -14.80 -11.58 -13.72
N LEU A 530 -13.76 -12.40 -13.75
CA LEU A 530 -12.73 -12.42 -14.79
C LEU A 530 -12.73 -13.75 -15.56
N ALA A 531 -12.05 -13.80 -16.70
CA ALA A 531 -11.98 -15.00 -17.55
C ALA A 531 -11.43 -16.21 -16.79
N SER A 532 -12.15 -17.34 -16.82
CA SER A 532 -11.74 -18.59 -16.16
C SER A 532 -11.78 -19.78 -17.12
N PHE A 533 -11.01 -20.81 -16.77
CA PHE A 533 -11.00 -22.12 -17.42
C PHE A 533 -11.33 -23.22 -16.41
N PRO A 534 -12.20 -24.20 -16.76
CA PRO A 534 -12.41 -25.36 -15.92
C PRO A 534 -11.14 -26.23 -15.85
N LYS A 535 -10.96 -27.00 -14.77
CA LYS A 535 -9.77 -27.86 -14.56
C LYS A 535 -9.51 -28.82 -15.76
N ASP A 536 -10.56 -29.23 -16.47
CA ASP A 536 -10.54 -30.06 -17.70
C ASP A 536 -10.61 -29.25 -19.02
N ALA A 537 -9.99 -28.07 -19.08
CA ALA A 537 -9.96 -27.24 -20.30
C ALA A 537 -9.33 -27.99 -21.50
N MET A 538 -10.10 -28.11 -22.58
CA MET A 538 -9.68 -28.78 -23.81
C MET A 538 -9.00 -27.79 -24.76
N LYS A 539 -7.98 -28.28 -25.47
CA LYS A 539 -7.39 -27.56 -26.60
C LYS A 539 -8.42 -27.37 -27.73
N ASP A 540 -8.21 -26.35 -28.56
CA ASP A 540 -9.02 -26.01 -29.74
C ASP A 540 -10.50 -25.66 -29.47
N LYS A 541 -10.89 -25.46 -28.20
CA LYS A 541 -12.21 -24.95 -27.79
C LYS A 541 -12.08 -23.53 -27.23
N ILE A 542 -12.93 -22.62 -27.69
CA ILE A 542 -13.10 -21.29 -27.09
C ILE A 542 -14.02 -21.39 -25.86
N TYR A 543 -13.57 -20.82 -24.75
CA TYR A 543 -14.28 -20.75 -23.48
C TYR A 543 -14.97 -19.40 -23.28
N THR A 544 -16.02 -19.38 -22.44
CA THR A 544 -16.77 -18.17 -22.05
C THR A 544 -17.02 -18.14 -20.55
N THR A 545 -16.31 -18.97 -19.79
CA THR A 545 -16.46 -19.15 -18.35
C THR A 545 -15.83 -17.98 -17.59
N THR A 546 -16.46 -17.55 -16.51
CA THR A 546 -15.89 -16.57 -15.57
C THR A 546 -15.74 -17.19 -14.19
N ASN A 547 -14.99 -16.53 -13.32
CA ASN A 547 -15.00 -16.80 -11.88
C ASN A 547 -14.77 -15.48 -11.14
N LEU A 548 -15.22 -15.40 -9.88
CA LEU A 548 -14.86 -14.29 -9.01
C LEU A 548 -13.38 -14.45 -8.62
N ALA A 549 -12.60 -13.40 -8.86
CA ALA A 549 -11.22 -13.27 -8.45
C ALA A 549 -11.07 -12.01 -7.60
N TYR A 550 -10.27 -12.06 -6.53
CA TYR A 550 -10.08 -10.93 -5.63
C TYR A 550 -8.65 -10.84 -5.09
N GLY A 551 -8.14 -9.62 -4.91
CA GLY A 551 -6.76 -9.35 -4.48
C GLY A 551 -6.16 -8.11 -5.15
N THR A 552 -5.15 -7.51 -4.52
CA THR A 552 -4.34 -6.42 -5.13
C THR A 552 -3.74 -6.85 -6.48
N SER A 553 -3.49 -8.15 -6.65
CA SER A 553 -3.11 -8.83 -7.89
C SER A 553 -4.05 -8.57 -9.06
N PHE A 554 -5.31 -8.22 -8.83
CA PHE A 554 -6.29 -7.84 -9.87
C PHE A 554 -6.57 -6.34 -9.89
N SER A 555 -6.32 -5.61 -8.80
CA SER A 555 -6.32 -4.14 -8.76
C SER A 555 -5.18 -3.54 -9.60
N SER A 556 -3.96 -4.07 -9.47
CA SER A 556 -2.77 -3.66 -10.23
C SER A 556 -2.98 -3.68 -11.76
N PRO A 557 -3.44 -4.79 -12.39
CA PRO A 557 -3.66 -4.81 -13.83
C PRO A 557 -4.78 -3.87 -14.29
N MET A 558 -5.76 -3.53 -13.45
CA MET A 558 -6.72 -2.48 -13.80
C MET A 558 -6.04 -1.11 -13.91
N VAL A 559 -5.12 -0.76 -13.00
CA VAL A 559 -4.30 0.46 -13.12
C VAL A 559 -3.43 0.43 -14.37
N ALA A 560 -2.80 -0.70 -14.69
CA ALA A 560 -2.04 -0.87 -15.95
C ALA A 560 -2.93 -0.74 -17.20
N GLY A 561 -4.19 -1.18 -17.13
CA GLY A 561 -5.20 -0.94 -18.14
C GLY A 561 -5.54 0.55 -18.28
N VAL A 562 -5.74 1.28 -17.17
CA VAL A 562 -5.98 2.73 -17.22
C VAL A 562 -4.78 3.47 -17.80
N ALA A 563 -3.55 3.09 -17.44
CA ALA A 563 -2.34 3.61 -18.06
C ALA A 563 -2.37 3.45 -19.59
N ALA A 564 -2.74 2.27 -20.09
CA ALA A 564 -2.86 2.03 -21.52
C ALA A 564 -3.98 2.85 -22.19
N LEU A 565 -5.11 3.11 -21.51
CA LEU A 565 -6.11 4.06 -22.01
C LEU A 565 -5.50 5.45 -22.22
N LEU A 566 -4.82 6.00 -21.20
CA LEU A 566 -4.21 7.33 -21.26
C LEU A 566 -3.16 7.46 -22.38
N ILE A 567 -2.24 6.49 -22.49
CA ILE A 567 -1.19 6.47 -23.52
C ILE A 567 -1.76 6.32 -24.95
N SER A 568 -2.91 5.65 -25.08
CA SER A 568 -3.61 5.50 -26.38
C SER A 568 -4.42 6.72 -26.78
N GLU A 569 -4.93 7.47 -25.79
CA GLU A 569 -5.77 8.66 -26.00
C GLU A 569 -4.94 9.93 -26.21
N HIS A 570 -3.72 9.97 -25.68
CA HIS A 570 -2.77 11.08 -25.79
C HIS A 570 -1.51 10.72 -26.58
N PRO A 571 -1.61 10.39 -27.88
CA PRO A 571 -0.47 10.00 -28.71
C PRO A 571 0.54 11.14 -28.96
N GLU A 572 0.19 12.39 -28.62
CA GLU A 572 1.07 13.55 -28.61
C GLU A 572 2.01 13.61 -27.40
N ILE A 573 1.75 12.82 -26.35
CA ILE A 573 2.55 12.79 -25.12
C ILE A 573 3.48 11.58 -25.14
N THR A 574 4.78 11.82 -24.93
CA THR A 574 5.75 10.77 -24.58
C THR A 574 5.61 10.50 -23.08
N PHE A 575 4.85 9.47 -22.70
CA PHE A 575 4.69 9.10 -21.29
C PHE A 575 5.97 8.50 -20.72
N ASP A 576 6.28 8.87 -19.48
CA ASP A 576 7.18 8.14 -18.60
C ASP A 576 6.45 7.82 -17.28
N GLN A 577 7.11 7.09 -16.39
CA GLN A 577 6.55 6.67 -15.11
C GLN A 577 6.03 7.84 -14.25
N ASN A 578 6.71 9.00 -14.28
CA ASN A 578 6.32 10.17 -13.48
C ASN A 578 5.11 10.89 -14.07
N ILE A 579 5.06 11.04 -15.40
CA ILE A 579 3.89 11.58 -16.11
C ILE A 579 2.68 10.68 -15.84
N LEU A 580 2.83 9.36 -15.98
CA LEU A 580 1.76 8.40 -15.73
C LEU A 580 1.27 8.45 -14.26
N LYS A 581 2.19 8.37 -13.30
CA LYS A 581 1.89 8.39 -11.86
C LYS A 581 1.15 9.67 -11.46
N LYS A 582 1.60 10.84 -11.96
CA LYS A 582 0.87 12.11 -11.78
C LYS A 582 -0.53 12.05 -12.37
N TRP A 583 -0.70 11.60 -13.61
CA TRP A 583 -2.02 11.56 -14.26
C TRP A 583 -3.01 10.62 -13.54
N LEU A 584 -2.56 9.45 -13.08
CA LEU A 584 -3.37 8.54 -12.28
C LEU A 584 -3.81 9.18 -10.95
N ILE A 585 -2.90 9.89 -10.26
CA ILE A 585 -3.22 10.62 -9.02
C ILE A 585 -4.14 11.81 -9.29
N ASP A 586 -3.93 12.59 -10.34
CA ASP A 586 -4.76 13.75 -10.69
C ASP A 586 -6.20 13.31 -10.98
N LEU A 587 -6.38 12.27 -11.80
CA LEU A 587 -7.68 11.70 -12.18
C LEU A 587 -8.36 10.91 -11.05
N SER A 588 -7.60 10.41 -10.05
CA SER A 588 -8.16 9.64 -8.94
C SER A 588 -9.24 10.42 -8.17
N ILE A 589 -10.29 9.73 -7.75
CA ILE A 589 -11.29 10.30 -6.85
C ILE A 589 -10.72 10.21 -5.43
N LYS A 590 -10.65 11.35 -4.76
CA LYS A 590 -9.97 11.52 -3.47
C LYS A 590 -11.00 11.49 -2.35
N ASP A 591 -10.58 11.03 -1.18
CA ASP A 591 -11.33 11.14 0.08
C ASP A 591 -12.71 10.45 0.06
N ILE A 592 -12.85 9.40 -0.77
CA ILE A 592 -14.09 8.58 -0.86
C ILE A 592 -13.97 7.19 -0.23
N LEU A 593 -12.74 6.74 0.01
CA LEU A 593 -12.45 5.50 0.73
C LEU A 593 -12.63 5.72 2.24
N GLY A 594 -12.68 4.63 3.02
CA GLY A 594 -12.76 4.68 4.49
C GLY A 594 -11.58 5.37 5.19
N ASP A 595 -11.50 5.26 6.53
CA ASP A 595 -10.46 5.91 7.36
C ASP A 595 -9.06 5.31 7.11
N LEU A 596 -8.44 5.79 6.03
CA LEU A 596 -7.07 5.53 5.60
C LEU A 596 -6.08 6.57 6.15
N GLU A 597 -6.56 7.71 6.65
CA GLU A 597 -5.71 8.76 7.23
C GLU A 597 -5.04 8.26 8.52
N ARG A 598 -5.78 7.55 9.38
CA ARG A 598 -5.22 6.83 10.55
C ARG A 598 -4.20 5.75 10.21
N LEU A 599 -4.09 5.34 8.95
CA LEU A 599 -3.11 4.38 8.44
C LEU A 599 -2.01 5.05 7.62
N HIS A 600 -1.89 6.39 7.67
CA HIS A 600 -0.96 7.19 6.86
C HIS A 600 -0.99 6.85 5.35
N THR A 601 -2.17 6.49 4.86
CA THR A 601 -2.38 5.89 3.53
C THR A 601 -3.10 6.88 2.60
N PRO A 602 -2.61 7.12 1.37
CA PRO A 602 -3.26 8.02 0.42
C PRO A 602 -4.69 7.58 0.03
N ASN A 603 -5.70 8.36 0.40
CA ASN A 603 -7.11 8.11 0.06
C ASN A 603 -7.40 8.51 -1.40
N ARG A 604 -7.04 7.62 -2.35
CA ARG A 604 -7.10 7.85 -3.80
C ARG A 604 -7.67 6.62 -4.51
N PHE A 605 -8.86 6.73 -5.08
CA PHE A 605 -9.50 5.67 -5.85
C PHE A 605 -9.33 5.89 -7.37
N LEU A 606 -9.00 4.83 -8.10
CA LEU A 606 -8.82 4.83 -9.55
C LEU A 606 -10.07 5.30 -10.31
N ASN A 607 -9.91 6.31 -11.16
CA ASN A 607 -10.94 6.72 -12.13
C ASN A 607 -10.26 7.12 -13.46
N ILE A 608 -10.96 6.92 -14.58
CA ILE A 608 -10.44 7.14 -15.94
C ILE A 608 -10.74 8.53 -16.52
N GLY A 609 -11.26 9.45 -15.70
CA GLY A 609 -11.62 10.83 -16.05
C GLY A 609 -13.11 11.08 -16.27
N LYS A 610 -13.96 10.03 -16.34
CA LYS A 610 -15.43 10.18 -16.38
C LYS A 610 -15.98 10.13 -14.95
N THR A 611 -16.37 11.30 -14.45
CA THR A 611 -16.83 11.52 -13.07
C THR A 611 -18.35 11.60 -12.93
N VAL A 612 -19.07 12.03 -13.97
CA VAL A 612 -20.55 12.15 -13.91
C VAL A 612 -21.20 10.80 -13.59
N VAL A 613 -22.00 10.78 -12.53
CA VAL A 613 -22.81 9.64 -12.09
C VAL A 613 -24.20 9.78 -12.71
N TYR A 614 -24.59 8.84 -13.57
CA TYR A 614 -25.95 8.78 -14.09
C TYR A 614 -26.82 7.85 -13.24
N SER A 615 -28.13 7.90 -13.47
CA SER A 615 -29.11 6.99 -12.88
C SER A 615 -29.74 6.14 -13.98
N ALA A 616 -29.72 4.82 -13.84
CA ALA A 616 -30.14 3.89 -14.90
C ALA A 616 -31.64 3.93 -15.21
N ASN A 617 -32.47 4.43 -14.28
CA ASN A 617 -33.89 4.72 -14.50
C ASN A 617 -34.15 6.20 -14.84
N ASN A 618 -33.11 7.04 -14.94
CA ASN A 618 -33.16 8.49 -15.12
C ASN A 618 -33.89 9.26 -14.00
N GLU A 619 -34.06 8.66 -12.82
CA GLU A 619 -34.56 9.33 -11.60
C GLU A 619 -33.40 9.85 -10.75
N TYR A 620 -33.53 11.08 -10.23
CA TYR A 620 -32.50 11.79 -9.49
C TYR A 620 -33.14 12.60 -8.36
N ASN A 621 -32.57 12.47 -7.16
CA ASN A 621 -32.98 13.19 -5.96
C ASN A 621 -32.01 14.35 -5.63
N GLY A 622 -30.78 14.28 -6.15
CA GLY A 622 -29.73 15.29 -5.99
C GLY A 622 -29.53 16.23 -7.17
N CYS A 623 -28.30 16.76 -7.27
CA CYS A 623 -27.85 17.75 -8.24
C CYS A 623 -26.37 17.61 -8.60
N GLY A 624 -25.95 18.27 -9.68
CA GLY A 624 -24.56 18.32 -10.13
C GLY A 624 -24.01 16.98 -10.62
N ILE A 625 -22.68 16.81 -10.59
CA ILE A 625 -22.03 15.65 -11.23
C ILE A 625 -22.39 14.31 -10.56
N LEU A 626 -22.74 14.31 -9.27
CA LEU A 626 -23.20 13.12 -8.53
C LEU A 626 -24.67 12.79 -8.79
N SER A 627 -25.35 13.54 -9.67
CA SER A 627 -26.75 13.32 -10.03
C SER A 627 -27.01 13.77 -11.47
N GLY A 628 -26.28 13.20 -12.43
CA GLY A 628 -26.55 13.35 -13.86
C GLY A 628 -26.66 14.78 -14.36
N LYS A 629 -25.91 15.72 -13.74
CA LYS A 629 -25.95 17.16 -13.99
C LYS A 629 -27.33 17.82 -13.82
N LYS A 630 -28.22 17.26 -12.98
CA LYS A 630 -29.50 17.90 -12.64
C LYS A 630 -29.27 19.17 -11.80
N SER A 631 -30.20 20.11 -11.89
CA SER A 631 -30.23 21.34 -11.08
C SER A 631 -31.34 21.29 -10.04
N CYS A 632 -31.11 21.89 -8.88
CA CYS A 632 -32.09 21.98 -7.80
C CYS A 632 -33.31 22.83 -8.18
N SER A 633 -34.49 22.39 -7.75
CA SER A 633 -35.76 23.07 -8.08
C SER A 633 -35.99 24.36 -7.26
N GLY A 634 -36.48 25.40 -7.94
CA GLY A 634 -36.92 26.65 -7.32
C GLY A 634 -35.76 27.52 -6.83
N ASP A 635 -35.67 27.71 -5.51
CA ASP A 635 -34.65 28.54 -4.84
C ASP A 635 -33.76 27.70 -3.92
N ALA A 636 -33.48 26.46 -4.32
CA ALA A 636 -32.56 25.58 -3.63
C ALA A 636 -31.15 25.67 -4.23
N CYS A 637 -30.17 25.55 -3.34
CA CYS A 637 -28.74 25.51 -3.59
C CYS A 637 -28.30 24.05 -3.73
N CYS A 638 -27.20 23.81 -4.46
CA CYS A 638 -26.62 22.49 -4.66
C CYS A 638 -25.28 22.41 -3.93
N SER A 639 -25.09 21.50 -2.96
CA SER A 639 -23.77 21.30 -2.33
C SER A 639 -22.81 20.52 -3.24
N VAL A 640 -21.50 20.59 -3.00
CA VAL A 640 -20.51 19.70 -3.66
C VAL A 640 -20.84 18.21 -3.52
N SER A 641 -21.40 17.80 -2.38
CA SER A 641 -21.90 16.44 -2.14
C SER A 641 -23.16 16.09 -2.94
N GLY A 642 -23.64 16.96 -3.83
CA GLY A 642 -24.77 16.70 -4.73
C GLY A 642 -26.17 16.83 -4.10
N TYR A 643 -26.30 17.38 -2.90
CA TYR A 643 -27.59 17.51 -2.22
C TYR A 643 -28.24 18.88 -2.45
N CYS A 644 -29.56 18.90 -2.67
CA CYS A 644 -30.35 20.12 -2.79
C CYS A 644 -30.87 20.61 -1.44
N GLY A 645 -30.63 21.89 -1.11
CA GLY A 645 -31.13 22.47 0.13
C GLY A 645 -31.23 23.99 0.13
N LYS A 646 -31.97 24.56 1.09
CA LYS A 646 -32.16 26.01 1.29
C LYS A 646 -31.49 26.57 2.55
N LYS A 647 -30.75 25.74 3.27
CA LYS A 647 -29.99 26.13 4.48
C LYS A 647 -28.57 26.55 4.09
N ASP A 648 -27.95 27.35 4.95
CA ASP A 648 -26.59 27.88 4.77
C ASP A 648 -25.55 26.83 4.38
N ASN A 649 -25.62 25.62 4.94
CA ASN A 649 -24.70 24.50 4.66
C ASN A 649 -24.84 23.91 3.24
N PHE A 650 -25.81 24.34 2.44
CA PHE A 650 -25.92 24.06 1.00
C PHE A 650 -25.66 25.31 0.14
N CYS A 651 -25.67 26.50 0.75
CA CYS A 651 -25.84 27.79 0.07
C CYS A 651 -24.68 28.79 0.24
N LYS A 652 -23.79 28.58 1.23
CA LYS A 652 -22.69 29.50 1.58
C LYS A 652 -21.29 28.89 1.40
N VAL A 653 -21.12 27.61 1.72
CA VAL A 653 -19.86 26.87 1.52
C VAL A 653 -20.08 25.90 0.37
N ASP A 654 -19.13 25.85 -0.57
CA ASP A 654 -19.03 24.86 -1.66
C ASP A 654 -20.36 24.57 -2.39
N CYS A 655 -21.04 25.65 -2.78
CA CYS A 655 -22.28 25.59 -3.54
C CYS A 655 -22.00 25.58 -5.06
N GLN A 656 -22.49 24.55 -5.76
CA GLN A 656 -22.37 24.39 -7.21
C GLN A 656 -23.37 25.31 -7.94
N SER A 657 -22.91 26.50 -8.35
CA SER A 657 -23.75 27.55 -8.96
C SER A 657 -24.33 27.19 -10.33
N GLU A 658 -23.74 26.24 -11.05
CA GLU A 658 -24.29 25.67 -12.29
C GLU A 658 -25.55 24.81 -12.04
N PHE A 659 -25.72 24.32 -10.81
CA PHE A 659 -26.75 23.34 -10.44
C PHE A 659 -27.67 23.81 -9.31
N GLY A 660 -27.52 25.04 -8.79
CA GLY A 660 -28.41 25.59 -7.76
C GLY A 660 -28.23 27.08 -7.53
N LYS A 661 -29.21 27.71 -6.88
CA LYS A 661 -29.18 29.16 -6.59
C LYS A 661 -28.36 29.49 -5.35
N CYS A 662 -27.04 29.47 -5.48
CA CYS A 662 -26.13 29.94 -4.42
C CYS A 662 -26.45 31.39 -4.02
N SER A 663 -26.27 31.73 -2.74
CA SER A 663 -26.73 33.01 -2.20
C SER A 663 -25.99 34.21 -2.77
N SER A 664 -26.70 35.30 -3.03
CA SER A 664 -26.09 36.61 -3.37
C SER A 664 -25.33 37.25 -2.19
N SER A 665 -25.35 36.61 -1.00
CA SER A 665 -24.47 36.94 0.13
C SER A 665 -23.00 36.54 -0.08
N ASN A 666 -22.58 36.11 -1.27
CA ASN A 666 -21.17 36.07 -1.69
C ASN A 666 -20.60 37.50 -1.96
N ARG A 667 -20.95 38.43 -1.06
CA ARG A 667 -20.32 39.72 -0.82
C ARG A 667 -20.57 40.09 0.65
N PRO A 668 -19.54 40.46 1.43
CA PRO A 668 -19.70 40.73 2.86
C PRO A 668 -20.59 41.97 3.08
N SER A 669 -21.71 41.78 3.78
CA SER A 669 -22.61 42.87 4.15
C SER A 669 -22.17 43.47 5.50
N SER A 670 -21.57 44.66 5.45
CA SER A 670 -21.03 45.33 6.62
C SER A 670 -22.11 45.70 7.66
N LYS A 671 -22.05 45.11 8.84
CA LYS A 671 -22.42 45.77 10.10
C LYS A 671 -21.27 45.60 11.09
N LYS A 672 -21.10 46.62 11.94
CA LYS A 672 -20.09 46.61 13.01
C LYS A 672 -20.61 45.78 14.16
N ASP A 673 -19.76 44.91 14.69
CA ASP A 673 -19.63 44.67 16.12
C ASP A 673 -18.13 44.61 16.44
N THR A 674 -17.76 44.96 17.68
CA THR A 674 -16.38 45.32 18.04
C THR A 674 -15.67 44.21 18.81
N GLU A 675 -15.02 43.31 18.07
CA GLU A 675 -14.09 42.31 18.60
C GLU A 675 -12.83 42.27 17.72
N GLU A 676 -11.66 42.16 18.34
CA GLU A 676 -10.36 42.18 17.67
C GLU A 676 -10.21 41.02 16.66
N PRO A 677 -9.37 41.16 15.61
CA PRO A 677 -9.11 40.08 14.68
C PRO A 677 -8.28 38.99 15.35
N GLU A 678 -8.82 37.77 15.36
CA GLU A 678 -8.04 36.56 15.64
C GLU A 678 -7.09 36.31 14.47
N TYR A 679 -5.90 35.81 14.79
CA TYR A 679 -4.91 35.36 13.81
C TYR A 679 -4.63 33.88 14.03
N LYS A 680 -4.46 33.16 12.92
CA LYS A 680 -4.16 31.74 12.89
C LYS A 680 -2.81 31.53 12.19
N ASN A 681 -2.06 30.55 12.68
CA ASN A 681 -0.86 30.09 12.01
C ASN A 681 -1.28 29.16 10.87
N SER A 682 -0.73 29.37 9.67
CA SER A 682 -1.01 28.52 8.51
C SER A 682 0.21 28.49 7.58
N TRP A 683 0.36 27.40 6.84
CA TRP A 683 1.29 27.35 5.70
C TRP A 683 0.58 27.80 4.43
N VAL A 684 1.25 28.58 3.59
CA VAL A 684 0.74 29.00 2.27
C VAL A 684 1.42 28.13 1.21
N TYR A 685 0.67 27.26 0.53
CA TYR A 685 1.22 26.30 -0.45
C TYR A 685 0.65 26.48 -1.86
N ASN A 686 1.41 26.07 -2.88
CA ASN A 686 1.06 26.19 -4.30
C ASN A 686 0.64 24.84 -4.89
N TYR A 687 -0.51 24.82 -5.55
CA TYR A 687 -1.17 23.57 -6.00
C TYR A 687 -0.40 22.80 -7.08
N TRP A 688 0.45 23.46 -7.86
CA TRP A 688 1.10 22.86 -9.04
C TRP A 688 2.20 21.84 -8.70
N MET A 689 2.91 22.01 -7.57
CA MET A 689 4.05 21.16 -7.17
C MET A 689 4.07 20.78 -5.68
N ASP A 690 3.03 21.09 -4.91
CA ASP A 690 2.97 20.89 -3.44
C ASP A 690 4.16 21.53 -2.68
N LEU A 691 4.51 22.76 -3.12
CA LEU A 691 5.58 23.58 -2.55
C LEU A 691 5.00 24.63 -1.60
N CYS A 692 5.71 24.93 -0.52
CA CYS A 692 5.34 25.92 0.48
C CYS A 692 6.09 27.25 0.30
N LEU A 693 5.40 28.35 0.62
CA LEU A 693 5.96 29.69 0.65
C LEU A 693 6.79 29.88 1.93
N LYS A 694 8.06 30.26 1.78
CA LYS A 694 9.04 30.39 2.87
C LYS A 694 9.81 31.70 2.79
N PHE A 695 10.37 32.14 3.90
CA PHE A 695 11.50 33.07 3.90
C PHE A 695 12.80 32.34 3.52
N ALA A 696 13.61 32.95 2.66
CA ALA A 696 14.94 32.42 2.35
C ALA A 696 15.98 32.98 3.34
N PRO A 697 16.62 32.14 4.18
CA PRO A 697 17.61 32.60 5.14
C PRO A 697 18.83 33.17 4.42
N GLY A 698 19.39 34.24 4.98
CA GLY A 698 20.66 34.84 4.51
C GLY A 698 20.58 35.80 3.30
N ASN A 699 19.46 35.92 2.58
CA ASN A 699 19.37 36.81 1.39
C ASN A 699 18.23 37.85 1.49
N ILE A 700 18.38 38.76 2.45
CA ILE A 700 17.34 39.68 2.96
C ILE A 700 16.83 40.71 1.93
N MET A 701 17.47 40.89 0.76
CA MET A 701 17.18 42.04 -0.13
C MET A 701 16.64 41.70 -1.54
N GLU A 702 16.93 40.52 -2.12
CA GLU A 702 16.55 40.22 -3.52
C GLU A 702 15.85 38.87 -3.75
N LYS A 703 15.96 37.93 -2.81
CA LYS A 703 15.36 36.58 -2.92
C LYS A 703 14.70 36.10 -1.61
N ASN A 704 14.31 37.03 -0.74
CA ASN A 704 13.89 36.71 0.63
C ASN A 704 12.53 36.00 0.76
N ILE A 705 11.65 36.03 -0.26
CA ILE A 705 10.42 35.22 -0.31
C ILE A 705 10.53 34.22 -1.47
N ILE A 706 10.43 32.92 -1.17
CA ILE A 706 10.54 31.82 -2.14
C ILE A 706 9.44 30.77 -1.98
N LEU A 707 9.29 29.95 -3.00
CA LEU A 707 8.47 28.74 -3.04
C LEU A 707 9.42 27.53 -3.11
N THR A 708 9.39 26.66 -2.10
CA THR A 708 10.31 25.52 -1.92
C THR A 708 9.59 24.31 -1.30
N ILE A 709 10.26 23.18 -1.08
CA ILE A 709 9.64 21.97 -0.49
C ILE A 709 9.09 22.30 0.92
N CYS A 710 7.90 21.79 1.26
CA CYS A 710 7.33 21.95 2.59
C CYS A 710 8.09 21.12 3.65
N ASP A 711 8.52 21.76 4.75
CA ASP A 711 8.89 21.09 6.01
C ASP A 711 7.89 21.50 7.10
N ASP A 712 7.42 20.54 7.89
CA ASP A 712 6.42 20.75 8.95
C ASP A 712 7.02 21.14 10.30
N LYS A 713 8.35 21.04 10.47
CA LYS A 713 9.07 21.35 11.72
C LYS A 713 9.79 22.70 11.70
N ASP A 714 9.95 23.31 10.53
CA ASP A 714 10.66 24.57 10.38
C ASP A 714 9.70 25.79 10.51
N PRO A 715 9.97 26.72 11.44
CA PRO A 715 9.08 27.85 11.70
C PRO A 715 9.07 28.94 10.61
N ASP A 716 9.99 28.95 9.64
CA ASP A 716 10.03 29.95 8.56
C ASP A 716 8.96 29.70 7.47
N TYR A 717 8.31 28.52 7.48
CA TYR A 717 7.12 28.23 6.67
C TYR A 717 5.82 28.74 7.33
N LEU A 718 5.87 29.22 8.57
CA LEU A 718 4.70 29.67 9.34
C LEU A 718 4.31 31.12 8.96
N TRP A 719 3.03 31.31 8.64
CA TRP A 719 2.47 32.62 8.36
C TRP A 719 1.28 32.91 9.28
N TYR A 720 1.25 34.10 9.87
CA TYR A 720 0.15 34.65 10.64
C TYR A 720 -0.88 35.27 9.69
N ILE A 721 -2.09 34.70 9.66
CA ILE A 721 -3.19 35.09 8.77
C ILE A 721 -4.45 35.33 9.59
N SER A 722 -5.14 36.45 9.39
CA SER A 722 -6.35 36.78 10.17
C SER A 722 -7.56 35.97 9.72
N ASN A 723 -8.30 35.37 10.66
CA ASN A 723 -9.45 34.53 10.33
C ASN A 723 -10.63 35.30 9.71
N LYS A 724 -10.74 36.61 9.95
CA LYS A 724 -11.81 37.48 9.41
C LYS A 724 -11.62 37.84 7.92
N GLY A 725 -10.52 37.46 7.28
CA GLY A 725 -10.16 37.87 5.91
C GLY A 725 -9.64 39.30 5.79
N ASP A 726 -9.62 40.05 6.92
CA ASP A 726 -9.07 41.39 7.04
C ASP A 726 -7.52 41.41 7.16
N SER A 727 -6.84 40.34 6.73
CA SER A 727 -5.38 40.17 6.80
C SER A 727 -4.68 41.17 5.88
N LYS A 728 -4.47 42.39 6.40
CA LYS A 728 -3.85 43.50 5.66
C LYS A 728 -2.43 43.22 5.20
N PHE A 729 -1.81 42.14 5.63
CA PHE A 729 -0.56 41.59 5.12
C PHE A 729 -0.57 40.07 5.34
N ILE A 730 0.29 39.32 4.64
CA ILE A 730 0.75 38.04 5.16
C ILE A 730 1.96 38.34 6.04
N GLN A 731 1.86 38.03 7.34
CA GLN A 731 2.89 38.24 8.36
C GLN A 731 3.57 36.91 8.70
N ASN A 732 4.81 36.95 9.17
CA ASN A 732 5.55 35.77 9.62
C ASN A 732 5.56 35.65 11.15
N THR A 733 6.01 34.51 11.67
CA THR A 733 6.33 34.28 13.09
C THR A 733 7.33 35.28 13.67
N TYR A 734 8.22 35.86 12.87
CA TYR A 734 8.95 37.08 13.25
C TYR A 734 8.05 38.30 13.14
N ASP A 735 7.54 38.74 14.30
CA ASP A 735 6.65 39.89 14.42
C ASP A 735 7.16 41.15 13.69
N ASP A 736 6.20 41.91 13.16
CA ASP A 736 6.42 43.11 12.35
C ASP A 736 7.07 42.87 10.96
N VAL A 737 7.31 41.63 10.50
CA VAL A 737 7.77 41.30 9.11
C VAL A 737 6.66 40.71 8.24
N CYS A 738 6.48 41.29 7.05
CA CYS A 738 5.38 40.98 6.12
C CYS A 738 5.81 40.97 4.64
N MET A 739 5.02 40.30 3.78
CA MET A 739 5.23 40.35 2.33
C MET A 739 4.89 41.73 1.72
N SER A 740 5.71 42.17 0.78
CA SER A 740 5.55 43.37 -0.05
C SER A 740 6.00 43.10 -1.48
N PHE A 741 5.73 43.99 -2.44
CA PHE A 741 6.08 43.77 -3.86
C PHE A 741 6.83 44.95 -4.47
N ASP A 742 7.81 44.68 -5.33
CA ASP A 742 8.68 45.67 -5.97
C ASP A 742 8.00 46.38 -7.16
N LYS A 743 8.72 47.24 -7.90
CA LYS A 743 8.16 47.95 -9.08
C LYS A 743 7.84 47.03 -10.27
N ASN A 744 8.42 45.82 -10.30
CA ASN A 744 8.20 44.79 -11.31
C ASN A 744 7.22 43.71 -10.83
N GLY A 745 6.66 43.85 -9.62
CA GLY A 745 5.75 42.90 -8.99
C GLY A 745 6.43 41.74 -8.26
N ILE A 746 7.77 41.69 -8.15
CA ILE A 746 8.47 40.60 -7.43
C ILE A 746 8.24 40.75 -5.92
N ALA A 747 7.94 39.64 -5.24
CA ALA A 747 7.73 39.62 -3.79
C ALA A 747 9.04 39.84 -3.01
N TYR A 748 8.94 40.58 -1.90
CA TYR A 748 10.01 40.69 -0.92
C TYR A 748 9.51 41.00 0.49
N ALA A 749 10.25 40.56 1.51
CA ALA A 749 10.00 40.85 2.93
C ALA A 749 10.19 42.34 3.28
N LYS A 750 9.30 42.89 4.10
CA LYS A 750 9.37 44.28 4.59
C LYS A 750 8.62 44.43 5.91
N SER A 751 8.96 45.45 6.71
CA SER A 751 8.17 45.80 7.90
C SER A 751 6.68 45.97 7.56
N CYS A 752 5.79 45.35 8.34
CA CYS A 752 4.34 45.29 8.12
C CYS A 752 3.71 46.68 7.95
N LYS A 753 4.21 47.70 8.66
CA LYS A 753 3.83 49.11 8.48
C LYS A 753 3.94 49.62 7.02
N TYR A 754 4.79 48.99 6.20
CA TYR A 754 4.99 49.27 4.78
C TYR A 754 4.90 48.00 3.91
N GLY A 755 4.28 46.93 4.42
CA GLY A 755 3.97 45.72 3.67
C GLY A 755 3.01 46.02 2.52
N THR A 756 2.60 45.00 1.78
CA THR A 756 1.57 45.17 0.75
C THR A 756 0.30 44.40 1.11
N VAL A 757 -0.85 45.10 1.04
CA VAL A 757 -2.15 44.51 1.31
C VAL A 757 -2.52 43.47 0.25
N ILE A 758 -3.03 42.35 0.74
CA ILE A 758 -3.46 41.15 0.03
C ILE A 758 -4.91 40.87 0.42
N LYS A 759 -5.76 40.52 -0.55
CA LYS A 759 -7.22 40.36 -0.36
C LYS A 759 -7.68 38.91 -0.26
N ASP A 760 -7.17 38.07 -1.16
CA ASP A 760 -7.79 36.80 -1.49
C ASP A 760 -6.98 35.65 -0.89
N ILE A 761 -6.97 35.55 0.44
CA ILE A 761 -6.20 34.52 1.19
C ILE A 761 -7.05 33.61 2.08
N ASN A 762 -8.32 33.93 2.37
CA ASN A 762 -9.19 33.09 3.23
C ASN A 762 -10.22 32.25 2.46
N THR A 763 -10.50 32.55 1.19
CA THR A 763 -11.36 31.72 0.30
C THR A 763 -10.60 30.50 -0.28
N VAL A 764 -9.28 30.55 -0.11
CA VAL A 764 -8.20 29.65 -0.55
C VAL A 764 -8.34 28.17 -0.12
N TYR A 765 -9.38 27.80 0.62
CA TYR A 765 -9.80 26.39 0.78
C TYR A 765 -10.28 25.76 -0.54
N ASN A 766 -10.86 26.52 -1.48
CA ASN A 766 -11.38 25.97 -2.73
C ASN A 766 -11.14 26.85 -3.98
N LYS A 767 -9.86 26.84 -4.44
CA LYS A 767 -9.34 27.40 -5.72
C LYS A 767 -9.28 28.93 -5.81
N ASP A 768 -8.28 29.55 -5.18
CA ASP A 768 -8.06 30.99 -5.32
C ASP A 768 -6.62 31.41 -5.60
N ALA A 769 -6.50 32.64 -6.10
CA ALA A 769 -5.27 33.26 -6.56
C ALA A 769 -5.01 34.55 -5.75
N ILE A 770 -3.90 34.58 -5.02
CA ILE A 770 -3.59 35.61 -4.03
C ILE A 770 -3.37 36.97 -4.73
N GLN A 771 -4.33 37.90 -4.63
CA GLN A 771 -4.25 39.26 -5.20
C GLN A 771 -3.79 40.33 -4.22
N SER A 772 -3.33 41.47 -4.76
CA SER A 772 -2.88 42.63 -3.99
C SER A 772 -3.61 43.94 -4.32
N ASP A 773 -3.88 44.76 -3.29
CA ASP A 773 -4.37 46.16 -3.42
C ASP A 773 -3.47 47.05 -4.26
N LYS A 774 -2.16 46.82 -4.18
CA LYS A 774 -1.13 47.62 -4.85
C LYS A 774 -0.99 47.23 -6.33
N PHE A 775 -1.42 46.01 -6.67
CA PHE A 775 -1.34 45.42 -8.00
C PHE A 775 -2.69 44.82 -8.41
N PRO A 776 -3.75 45.64 -8.55
CA PRO A 776 -5.10 45.14 -8.80
C PRO A 776 -5.21 44.41 -10.13
N ASN A 777 -5.90 43.27 -10.14
CA ASN A 777 -5.98 42.31 -11.26
C ASN A 777 -4.65 41.58 -11.58
N LEU A 778 -3.64 41.70 -10.71
CA LEU A 778 -2.50 40.80 -10.69
C LEU A 778 -2.60 39.84 -9.48
N CYS A 779 -2.17 38.60 -9.70
CA CYS A 779 -2.25 37.46 -8.81
C CYS A 779 -0.83 36.90 -8.60
N LEU A 780 -0.58 36.33 -7.41
CA LEU A 780 0.70 35.71 -7.09
C LEU A 780 0.96 34.48 -7.98
N LYS A 781 2.13 34.44 -8.62
CA LYS A 781 2.61 33.35 -9.48
C LYS A 781 4.12 33.13 -9.26
N PRO A 782 4.63 31.89 -9.23
CA PRO A 782 6.07 31.65 -9.32
C PRO A 782 6.68 32.17 -10.63
N ILE A 783 7.93 32.63 -10.57
CA ILE A 783 8.68 33.10 -11.73
C ILE A 783 9.17 31.88 -12.52
N LEU A 784 8.44 31.50 -13.57
CA LEU A 784 8.73 30.29 -14.37
C LEU A 784 10.03 30.37 -15.21
N SER A 785 10.76 31.49 -15.17
CA SER A 785 12.13 31.60 -15.71
C SER A 785 13.21 31.35 -14.66
N ASP A 786 12.85 31.27 -13.37
CA ASP A 786 13.73 30.80 -12.31
C ASP A 786 13.65 29.26 -12.19
N TYR A 787 12.52 28.69 -12.59
CA TYR A 787 12.35 27.26 -12.82
C TYR A 787 13.09 26.89 -14.11
N ASN A 788 14.01 25.91 -14.04
CA ASN A 788 14.69 25.41 -15.22
C ASN A 788 14.01 24.10 -15.69
N PRO A 789 13.20 24.11 -16.77
CA PRO A 789 12.53 22.90 -17.25
C PRO A 789 13.49 21.83 -17.82
N TYR A 790 14.79 22.14 -17.96
CA TYR A 790 15.83 21.24 -18.44
C TYR A 790 17.06 21.21 -17.52
N GLY A 791 16.88 21.46 -16.22
CA GLY A 791 17.93 21.30 -15.21
C GLY A 791 17.37 21.19 -13.80
N ILE A 792 18.03 20.41 -12.95
CA ILE A 792 17.53 20.09 -11.61
C ILE A 792 17.41 21.37 -10.78
N THR A 793 16.17 21.83 -10.59
CA THR A 793 15.87 22.97 -9.72
C THR A 793 15.84 22.46 -8.28
N ILE A 794 17.00 22.43 -7.63
CA ILE A 794 17.13 21.92 -6.25
C ILE A 794 16.42 22.89 -5.29
N PHE A 795 15.26 22.45 -4.83
CA PHE A 795 14.53 23.08 -3.74
C PHE A 795 15.23 22.78 -2.42
N SER A 796 15.62 23.83 -1.71
CA SER A 796 16.18 23.78 -0.36
C SER A 796 15.65 24.97 0.46
N ASP A 797 16.01 25.02 1.73
CA ASP A 797 15.63 26.15 2.61
C ASP A 797 16.10 27.51 2.09
N SER A 798 17.22 27.54 1.34
CA SER A 798 17.81 28.77 0.78
C SER A 798 17.59 28.95 -0.73
N THR A 799 17.05 27.94 -1.42
CA THR A 799 16.87 27.95 -2.88
C THR A 799 15.47 27.49 -3.27
N GLY A 800 14.69 28.38 -3.89
CA GLY A 800 13.38 28.07 -4.43
C GLY A 800 12.94 29.07 -5.49
N LEU A 801 11.75 28.88 -6.06
CA LEU A 801 11.23 29.82 -7.06
C LEU A 801 10.88 31.14 -6.37
N ARG A 802 11.36 32.27 -6.88
CA ARG A 802 10.81 33.56 -6.47
C ARG A 802 9.37 33.66 -6.95
N VAL A 803 8.54 34.39 -6.22
CA VAL A 803 7.15 34.65 -6.58
C VAL A 803 6.94 36.12 -6.94
N LYS A 804 5.99 36.39 -7.83
CA LYS A 804 5.64 37.74 -8.28
C LYS A 804 4.14 37.90 -8.49
N MET A 805 3.68 39.14 -8.54
CA MET A 805 2.39 39.51 -9.11
C MET A 805 2.46 39.45 -10.64
N ASP A 806 1.64 38.59 -11.25
CA ASP A 806 1.45 38.49 -12.71
C ASP A 806 -0.05 38.61 -13.04
N LYS A 807 -0.44 38.81 -14.31
CA LYS A 807 -1.85 39.00 -14.67
C LYS A 807 -2.71 37.83 -14.18
N CYS A 808 -3.79 38.13 -13.44
CA CYS A 808 -4.71 37.10 -12.97
C CYS A 808 -5.30 36.29 -14.12
N ASN A 809 -5.15 34.97 -14.03
CA ASN A 809 -5.74 33.98 -14.90
C ASN A 809 -6.15 32.78 -14.04
N TYR A 810 -7.43 32.69 -13.69
CA TYR A 810 -7.95 31.63 -12.81
C TYR A 810 -7.87 30.22 -13.41
N ASN A 811 -7.50 30.08 -14.69
CA ASN A 811 -7.19 28.81 -15.34
C ASN A 811 -5.67 28.47 -15.33
N ASP A 812 -4.85 29.29 -14.69
CA ASP A 812 -3.39 29.14 -14.58
C ASP A 812 -3.06 28.41 -13.28
N GLU A 813 -2.76 27.11 -13.35
CA GLU A 813 -2.49 26.23 -12.20
C GLU A 813 -1.42 26.77 -11.25
N TYR A 814 -0.44 27.51 -11.78
CA TYR A 814 0.65 28.15 -11.03
C TYR A 814 0.17 29.31 -10.16
N GLN A 815 -1.02 29.86 -10.43
CA GLN A 815 -1.67 30.91 -9.63
C GLN A 815 -2.63 30.32 -8.58
N HIS A 816 -2.76 29.00 -8.46
CA HIS A 816 -3.63 28.37 -7.45
C HIS A 816 -2.86 28.14 -6.15
N TRP A 817 -3.32 28.80 -5.09
CA TRP A 817 -2.75 28.68 -3.75
C TRP A 817 -3.73 28.00 -2.81
N ARG A 818 -3.21 27.50 -1.69
CA ARG A 818 -3.95 26.86 -0.60
C ARG A 818 -3.37 27.26 0.77
N LEU A 819 -4.19 27.20 1.81
CA LEU A 819 -3.77 27.32 3.20
C LEU A 819 -3.84 25.95 3.86
N ARG A 820 -2.85 25.62 4.69
CA ARG A 820 -2.88 24.45 5.56
C ARG A 820 -2.86 24.91 7.00
N ASP A 821 -3.90 24.53 7.74
CA ASP A 821 -3.92 24.60 9.19
C ASP A 821 -2.85 23.67 9.77
N ILE A 822 -2.10 24.14 10.76
CA ILE A 822 -1.26 23.28 11.59
C ILE A 822 -2.17 22.70 12.70
N PRO A 823 -2.09 21.40 13.02
CA PRO A 823 -2.72 20.86 14.23
C PRO A 823 -2.28 21.63 15.48
N GLU A 824 -3.07 21.60 16.56
CA GLU A 824 -2.69 22.27 17.83
C GLU A 824 -1.49 21.58 18.50
N ILE A 825 -0.28 21.92 18.03
CA ILE A 825 0.95 21.70 18.76
C ILE A 825 0.84 22.51 20.04
N ILE A 826 0.95 21.83 21.19
CA ILE A 826 1.01 22.48 22.49
C ILE A 826 2.29 23.31 22.53
N TYR A 827 2.17 24.61 22.30
CA TYR A 827 3.23 25.59 22.55
C TYR A 827 3.49 25.67 24.07
N SER A 828 4.27 24.73 24.60
CA SER A 828 4.90 24.88 25.91
C SER A 828 5.86 26.08 25.83
N LYS A 829 5.46 27.18 26.46
CA LYS A 829 6.11 28.49 26.42
C LYS A 829 7.64 28.42 26.41
N PHE A 830 8.26 29.02 25.39
CA PHE A 830 9.65 29.45 25.43
C PHE A 830 9.74 30.96 25.76
N GLU A 831 9.34 31.28 26.99
CA GLU A 831 9.64 32.53 27.71
C GLU A 831 9.82 32.15 29.20
N GLY A 832 10.93 32.41 29.88
CA GLY A 832 12.24 32.89 29.42
C GLY A 832 13.17 33.20 30.62
N GLU A 833 14.47 32.96 30.48
CA GLU A 833 15.59 33.36 31.38
C GLU A 833 15.65 32.76 32.81
N GLY A 834 16.86 32.72 33.40
CA GLY A 834 17.15 32.21 34.75
C GLY A 834 17.50 30.70 34.81
N GLU A 835 18.71 30.29 34.43
CA GLU A 835 19.94 30.23 35.26
C GLU A 835 19.94 29.19 36.41
N GLU A 836 20.85 28.23 36.24
CA GLU A 836 21.61 27.42 37.21
C GLU A 836 20.94 26.50 38.25
N ASP A 837 21.55 25.30 38.27
CA ASP A 837 21.96 24.49 39.42
C ASP A 837 21.13 23.23 39.82
N ASN A 838 21.88 22.31 40.41
CA ASN A 838 21.55 20.92 40.71
C ASN A 838 20.61 20.80 41.92
N PHE A 839 19.82 19.72 42.02
CA PHE A 839 19.96 18.69 43.08
C PHE A 839 18.99 17.51 42.88
N VAL A 840 18.93 16.59 43.85
CA VAL A 840 18.42 15.21 43.74
C VAL A 840 17.29 14.94 44.75
N SER A 841 16.43 13.95 44.43
CA SER A 841 15.54 13.14 45.30
C SER A 841 14.24 13.74 45.89
N ASP A 842 13.18 12.94 45.70
CA ASP A 842 12.13 12.49 46.64
C ASP A 842 10.91 13.35 47.04
N ASP A 843 9.83 12.57 47.21
CA ASP A 843 8.58 12.73 47.97
C ASP A 843 7.56 13.88 47.71
N ASP A 844 6.50 13.47 47.01
CA ASP A 844 5.09 13.51 47.45
C ASP A 844 4.56 14.78 48.14
N ASN A 845 3.67 15.52 47.46
CA ASN A 845 2.39 15.94 48.07
C ASN A 845 1.29 16.33 47.07
N LYS A 846 0.03 16.27 47.54
CA LYS A 846 -1.17 16.60 46.75
C LYS A 846 -1.71 17.98 47.07
N ILE A 847 -2.30 18.64 46.06
CA ILE A 847 -3.32 19.68 46.24
C ILE A 847 -4.62 19.19 45.58
N ILE A 848 -5.76 19.58 46.15
CA ILE A 848 -7.12 19.22 45.72
C ILE A 848 -7.88 20.52 45.44
N ILE A 849 -8.62 20.58 44.34
CA ILE A 849 -9.69 21.56 44.14
C ILE A 849 -10.95 20.81 43.70
N THR A 850 -12.09 21.16 44.31
CA THR A 850 -13.40 20.53 44.14
C THR A 850 -14.33 21.48 43.40
N TYR A 851 -15.26 20.95 42.59
CA TYR A 851 -16.46 21.67 42.18
C TYR A 851 -17.73 20.85 42.47
N ASN A 852 -18.82 21.56 42.78
CA ASN A 852 -20.03 21.00 43.36
C ASN A 852 -21.01 20.44 42.31
N LEU A 853 -21.82 19.48 42.75
CA LEU A 853 -23.10 19.11 42.14
C LEU A 853 -24.20 20.09 42.58
N ASN A 854 -25.32 20.08 41.86
CA ASN A 854 -26.66 20.37 42.38
C ASN A 854 -27.64 19.40 41.72
N GLU A 855 -28.69 19.03 42.47
CA GLU A 855 -29.78 18.12 42.08
C GLU A 855 -30.93 18.95 41.41
N ASP A 856 -32.14 18.49 41.07
CA ASP A 856 -32.90 17.30 41.52
C ASP A 856 -34.11 16.98 40.59
N ASP A 857 -34.98 16.07 41.03
CA ASP A 857 -36.43 15.88 40.71
C ASP A 857 -36.92 15.05 39.48
N ASN A 858 -37.27 13.77 39.73
CA ASN A 858 -38.66 13.22 39.83
C ASN A 858 -39.69 13.28 38.65
N ILE A 859 -40.67 12.37 38.47
CA ILE A 859 -40.94 10.95 38.87
C ILE A 859 -42.17 10.39 38.08
N ASP A 860 -42.24 9.07 37.81
CA ASP A 860 -43.37 8.14 37.47
C ASP A 860 -44.61 8.59 36.60
N ASP A 861 -45.62 7.80 36.18
CA ASP A 861 -46.02 6.38 36.37
C ASP A 861 -46.99 5.89 35.23
N PHE A 862 -47.41 4.61 35.31
CA PHE A 862 -48.65 3.93 34.88
C PHE A 862 -48.63 2.81 33.80
N GLU A 863 -49.39 1.73 34.10
CA GLU A 863 -49.38 0.42 33.44
C GLU A 863 -50.68 0.01 32.70
N LYS A 864 -50.56 -1.06 31.89
CA LYS A 864 -51.54 -2.16 31.64
C LYS A 864 -52.91 -1.85 30.99
N GLN A 865 -53.14 -2.52 29.85
CA GLN A 865 -54.09 -3.66 29.84
C GLN A 865 -53.77 -4.67 28.72
N GLU A 866 -54.42 -5.83 28.73
CA GLU A 866 -53.95 -7.07 28.08
C GLU A 866 -55.03 -7.74 27.18
N GLN A 867 -54.56 -8.66 26.31
CA GLN A 867 -55.24 -9.83 25.72
C GLN A 867 -55.92 -9.79 24.32
N ALA A 868 -55.46 -10.78 23.53
CA ALA A 868 -56.18 -11.65 22.59
C ALA A 868 -56.32 -11.27 21.08
N ASN A 869 -55.51 -12.02 20.29
CA ASN A 869 -55.82 -12.62 18.99
C ASN A 869 -55.98 -11.73 17.73
N SER A 870 -54.87 -11.62 16.98
CA SER A 870 -54.78 -12.34 15.68
C SER A 870 -53.32 -12.66 15.36
N HIS A 871 -53.06 -13.70 14.55
CA HIS A 871 -51.70 -14.09 14.16
C HIS A 871 -51.11 -13.06 13.17
N VAL A 872 -50.06 -12.39 13.60
CA VAL A 872 -49.00 -11.88 12.71
C VAL A 872 -47.69 -12.21 13.42
N ASP A 873 -47.01 -13.25 12.96
CA ASP A 873 -45.65 -13.54 13.42
C ASP A 873 -44.76 -12.36 13.03
N LYS A 874 -44.23 -11.66 14.04
CA LYS A 874 -43.34 -10.53 13.81
C LYS A 874 -42.04 -11.06 13.25
N ILE A 875 -41.88 -10.94 11.94
CA ILE A 875 -40.64 -11.18 11.23
C ILE A 875 -39.52 -10.43 11.97
N ILE A 876 -38.61 -11.19 12.58
CA ILE A 876 -37.38 -10.65 13.15
C ILE A 876 -36.36 -10.66 12.02
N TYR A 877 -35.91 -9.47 11.66
CA TYR A 877 -34.79 -9.27 10.76
C TYR A 877 -33.50 -9.26 11.58
N ASN A 878 -32.42 -9.84 11.04
CA ASN A 878 -31.08 -9.57 11.53
C ASN A 878 -30.63 -8.13 11.15
N GLU A 879 -29.44 -7.73 11.58
CA GLU A 879 -28.87 -6.40 11.30
C GLU A 879 -28.60 -6.12 9.80
N TYR A 880 -28.72 -7.14 8.94
CA TYR A 880 -28.65 -7.04 7.47
C TYR A 880 -30.02 -7.15 6.79
N GLY A 881 -31.12 -7.05 7.54
CA GLY A 881 -32.48 -7.01 6.98
C GLY A 881 -33.06 -8.36 6.52
N GLN A 882 -32.51 -9.50 6.97
CA GLN A 882 -32.93 -10.84 6.52
C GLN A 882 -33.75 -11.61 7.57
N VAL A 883 -34.75 -12.35 7.09
CA VAL A 883 -35.76 -13.05 7.91
C VAL A 883 -35.19 -14.31 8.57
N PHE A 884 -35.19 -14.36 9.89
CA PHE A 884 -34.74 -15.53 10.65
C PHE A 884 -35.89 -16.53 10.91
N ASN A 885 -35.70 -17.80 10.51
CA ASN A 885 -36.56 -18.92 10.92
C ASN A 885 -35.82 -19.80 11.93
N ARG A 886 -36.51 -20.25 13.00
CA ARG A 886 -35.87 -20.85 14.19
C ARG A 886 -35.76 -22.38 14.16
N ASP A 887 -36.53 -23.04 13.30
CA ASP A 887 -36.70 -24.50 13.34
C ASP A 887 -35.72 -25.27 12.42
N ASP A 888 -34.95 -24.58 11.60
CA ASP A 888 -34.15 -25.20 10.52
C ASP A 888 -32.79 -25.79 10.93
N TYR A 889 -32.38 -25.69 12.21
CA TYR A 889 -31.10 -26.24 12.68
C TYR A 889 -31.18 -27.03 13.99
N ILE A 890 -30.49 -28.18 14.00
CA ILE A 890 -30.21 -28.99 15.19
C ILE A 890 -28.70 -28.93 15.44
N GLU A 891 -28.32 -28.49 16.65
CA GLU A 891 -26.94 -28.31 17.11
C GLU A 891 -26.26 -29.65 17.49
N THR A 892 -24.91 -29.70 17.44
CA THR A 892 -23.95 -30.78 17.84
C THR A 892 -22.94 -31.03 16.69
N ASN A 893 -21.61 -31.07 16.82
CA ASN A 893 -20.58 -30.85 17.88
C ASN A 893 -19.18 -31.01 17.20
N PHE A 894 -17.98 -30.75 17.75
CA PHE A 894 -17.39 -30.37 19.06
C PHE A 894 -16.14 -29.51 18.76
N TYR A 895 -15.59 -28.61 19.60
CA TYR A 895 -16.11 -27.84 20.74
C TYR A 895 -15.59 -26.41 20.57
N GLU A 896 -16.48 -25.46 20.32
CA GLU A 896 -16.26 -24.10 20.82
C GLU A 896 -16.31 -24.12 22.36
N VAL A 897 -15.70 -23.14 23.02
CA VAL A 897 -16.15 -22.76 24.38
C VAL A 897 -17.29 -21.76 24.25
N VAL A 898 -18.39 -22.17 23.60
CA VAL A 898 -19.68 -21.56 23.88
C VAL A 898 -19.98 -21.88 25.33
N VAL A 899 -20.10 -20.84 26.17
CA VAL A 899 -20.51 -21.01 27.56
C VAL A 899 -22.03 -21.21 27.57
N THR A 900 -22.47 -22.40 27.14
CA THR A 900 -23.88 -22.78 26.95
C THR A 900 -24.68 -22.68 28.25
N ASN A 901 -24.04 -23.02 29.38
CA ASN A 901 -24.54 -22.74 30.73
C ASN A 901 -23.66 -21.69 31.43
N LYS A 902 -24.16 -20.46 31.50
CA LYS A 902 -23.62 -19.35 32.32
C LYS A 902 -24.34 -19.31 33.68
N LYS A 903 -23.76 -19.87 34.75
CA LYS A 903 -24.32 -19.76 36.12
C LYS A 903 -24.08 -18.35 36.68
N LYS A 904 -25.15 -17.70 37.17
CA LYS A 904 -25.11 -16.35 37.78
C LYS A 904 -24.67 -16.48 39.25
N VAL A 905 -23.45 -16.06 39.56
CA VAL A 905 -22.79 -16.20 40.87
C VAL A 905 -22.22 -14.88 41.36
N TRP A 906 -22.00 -14.78 42.67
CA TRP A 906 -21.13 -13.79 43.28
C TRP A 906 -19.74 -14.38 43.54
N ILE A 907 -18.70 -13.59 43.29
CA ILE A 907 -17.31 -13.95 43.61
C ILE A 907 -16.98 -13.35 44.97
N TYR A 908 -16.94 -14.19 46.00
CA TYR A 908 -16.89 -13.79 47.41
C TYR A 908 -15.49 -14.02 48.02
N SER A 909 -14.85 -12.96 48.53
CA SER A 909 -13.63 -13.09 49.33
C SER A 909 -13.98 -13.63 50.71
N THR A 910 -13.46 -14.81 51.05
CA THR A 910 -13.70 -15.43 52.36
C THR A 910 -12.98 -14.70 53.50
N GLU A 911 -11.83 -14.09 53.23
CA GLU A 911 -11.07 -13.29 54.20
C GLU A 911 -11.72 -11.95 54.54
N LYS A 912 -12.17 -11.20 53.52
CA LYS A 912 -12.72 -9.86 53.72
C LYS A 912 -14.23 -9.85 53.93
N LYS A 913 -14.92 -10.96 53.64
CA LYS A 913 -16.40 -11.07 53.59
C LYS A 913 -17.05 -10.06 52.64
N LEU A 914 -16.40 -9.81 51.50
CA LEU A 914 -16.79 -8.84 50.46
C LEU A 914 -16.93 -9.52 49.09
N CYS A 915 -17.67 -8.88 48.17
CA CYS A 915 -17.99 -9.40 46.84
C CYS A 915 -17.32 -8.58 45.73
N LEU A 916 -16.90 -9.27 44.66
CA LEU A 916 -16.27 -8.68 43.48
C LEU A 916 -17.27 -7.82 42.70
N THR A 917 -16.98 -6.52 42.57
CA THR A 917 -17.88 -5.54 41.97
C THR A 917 -17.24 -4.91 40.72
N SER A 918 -18.01 -4.82 39.64
CA SER A 918 -17.61 -4.04 38.46
C SER A 918 -17.78 -2.53 38.70
N THR A 919 -16.78 -1.76 38.27
CA THR A 919 -16.97 -0.30 38.10
C THR A 919 -17.44 0.02 36.68
N SER A 920 -17.94 1.24 36.45
CA SER A 920 -18.40 1.64 35.11
C SER A 920 -17.25 1.64 34.09
N VAL A 921 -17.60 1.44 32.81
CA VAL A 921 -16.66 1.31 31.68
C VAL A 921 -15.60 2.43 31.67
N TYR A 922 -15.99 3.66 32.00
CA TYR A 922 -15.13 4.84 32.12
C TYR A 922 -14.05 4.79 33.23
N LYS A 923 -14.01 3.75 34.08
CA LYS A 923 -13.01 3.59 35.14
C LYS A 923 -12.23 2.26 35.10
N GLN A 924 -12.66 1.29 34.29
CA GLN A 924 -11.97 0.02 33.98
C GLN A 924 -11.45 -0.80 35.19
N LYS A 925 -11.98 -0.63 36.40
CA LYS A 925 -11.43 -1.21 37.64
C LYS A 925 -12.35 -2.26 38.28
N ILE A 926 -11.73 -3.20 38.98
CA ILE A 926 -12.38 -4.19 39.84
C ILE A 926 -12.11 -3.86 41.31
N ILE A 927 -13.13 -3.93 42.15
CA ILE A 927 -13.05 -3.66 43.59
C ILE A 927 -13.82 -4.72 44.39
N LEU A 928 -13.51 -4.86 45.68
CA LEU A 928 -14.33 -5.60 46.63
C LEU A 928 -15.21 -4.65 47.44
N GLU A 929 -16.53 -4.89 47.43
CA GLU A 929 -17.52 -4.13 48.21
C GLU A 929 -18.39 -5.05 49.08
N LYS A 930 -19.24 -4.47 49.94
CA LYS A 930 -20.19 -5.26 50.72
C LYS A 930 -21.15 -6.00 49.78
N CYS A 931 -21.27 -7.30 49.97
CA CYS A 931 -22.18 -8.17 49.24
C CYS A 931 -23.65 -7.72 49.36
N ASP A 932 -24.30 -7.53 48.22
CA ASP A 932 -25.75 -7.27 48.09
C ASP A 932 -26.35 -8.23 47.06
N GLN A 933 -27.50 -8.83 47.41
CA GLN A 933 -28.21 -9.76 46.53
C GLN A 933 -28.90 -9.05 45.35
N LYS A 934 -29.03 -7.72 45.39
CA LYS A 934 -29.68 -6.89 44.36
C LYS A 934 -28.71 -6.07 43.51
N ASN A 935 -27.41 -6.05 43.82
CA ASN A 935 -26.43 -5.28 43.06
C ASN A 935 -25.90 -6.10 41.88
N GLU A 936 -26.43 -5.87 40.68
CA GLU A 936 -26.10 -6.67 39.49
C GLU A 936 -24.64 -6.52 39.03
N LYS A 937 -23.97 -5.43 39.43
CA LYS A 937 -22.51 -5.24 39.22
C LYS A 937 -21.66 -6.21 40.04
N GLN A 938 -22.22 -6.82 41.08
CA GLN A 938 -21.57 -7.87 41.87
C GLN A 938 -21.86 -9.29 41.35
N GLN A 939 -22.71 -9.40 40.33
CA GLN A 939 -23.14 -10.68 39.77
C GLN A 939 -22.37 -10.96 38.48
N TRP A 940 -21.82 -12.16 38.41
CA TRP A 940 -20.96 -12.63 37.34
C TRP A 940 -21.56 -13.88 36.71
N LEU A 941 -21.52 -13.95 35.39
CA LEU A 941 -21.83 -15.12 34.61
C LEU A 941 -20.53 -15.92 34.44
N VAL A 942 -20.57 -17.16 34.92
CA VAL A 942 -19.42 -18.07 34.97
C VAL A 942 -19.79 -19.40 34.31
N PRO A 943 -18.87 -20.09 33.61
CA PRO A 943 -19.13 -21.41 33.07
C PRO A 943 -19.50 -22.44 34.15
N ASP A 944 -20.42 -23.35 33.87
CA ASP A 944 -20.81 -24.42 34.81
C ASP A 944 -19.63 -25.27 35.31
N ASN A 945 -18.63 -25.49 34.43
CA ASN A 945 -17.39 -26.22 34.71
C ASN A 945 -16.27 -25.37 35.34
N ASP A 946 -16.54 -24.09 35.66
CA ASP A 946 -15.62 -23.13 36.27
C ASP A 946 -14.34 -22.79 35.45
N TYR A 947 -14.33 -23.15 34.16
CA TYR A 947 -13.25 -22.88 33.20
C TYR A 947 -13.76 -22.11 31.98
N GLY A 948 -13.25 -20.88 31.77
CA GLY A 948 -13.60 -20.04 30.61
C GLY A 948 -13.69 -18.55 30.94
N TYR A 949 -14.60 -17.83 30.27
CA TYR A 949 -14.74 -16.38 30.41
C TYR A 949 -15.73 -15.98 31.52
N TYR A 950 -15.37 -14.93 32.26
CA TYR A 950 -16.14 -14.42 33.40
C TYR A 950 -16.72 -13.05 33.02
N VAL A 951 -18.04 -12.98 32.83
CA VAL A 951 -18.76 -11.82 32.28
C VAL A 951 -19.58 -11.14 33.37
N ASN A 952 -19.59 -9.81 33.43
CA ASN A 952 -20.42 -9.06 34.38
C ASN A 952 -21.84 -8.86 33.85
N VAL A 953 -22.85 -9.10 34.70
CA VAL A 953 -24.26 -9.09 34.32
C VAL A 953 -24.78 -7.70 33.89
N ASP A 954 -24.20 -6.61 34.41
CA ASP A 954 -24.71 -5.24 34.20
C ASP A 954 -24.34 -4.63 32.82
N LYS A 955 -23.30 -5.15 32.11
CA LYS A 955 -22.61 -4.40 31.02
C LYS A 955 -21.95 -5.19 29.88
N ASP A 956 -22.19 -6.49 29.72
CA ASP A 956 -21.49 -7.34 28.72
C ASP A 956 -19.95 -7.15 28.77
N ALA A 957 -19.44 -7.04 29.99
CA ALA A 957 -18.07 -6.61 30.26
C ALA A 957 -17.28 -7.73 30.96
N CYS A 958 -16.13 -8.07 30.41
CA CYS A 958 -15.33 -9.22 30.78
C CYS A 958 -14.16 -8.84 31.69
N ILE A 959 -13.75 -9.78 32.55
CA ILE A 959 -12.48 -9.69 33.27
C ILE A 959 -11.33 -9.89 32.27
N ILE A 960 -10.40 -8.95 32.20
CA ILE A 960 -9.21 -9.00 31.32
C ILE A 960 -7.94 -8.80 32.15
N TYR A 961 -6.93 -9.64 31.92
CA TYR A 961 -5.60 -9.52 32.51
C TYR A 961 -4.62 -8.80 31.57
N ASN A 962 -4.10 -7.64 32.00
CA ASN A 962 -3.04 -6.94 31.29
C ASN A 962 -1.66 -7.39 31.79
N THR A 963 -1.05 -8.39 31.14
CA THR A 963 0.30 -8.92 31.44
C THR A 963 1.45 -7.90 31.49
N ILE A 964 1.29 -6.69 30.93
CA ILE A 964 2.33 -5.63 30.94
C ILE A 964 2.24 -4.82 32.22
N GLU A 965 1.03 -4.47 32.65
CA GLU A 965 0.79 -3.77 33.92
C GLU A 965 0.63 -4.71 35.12
N LYS A 966 0.52 -6.02 34.86
CA LYS A 966 0.11 -7.11 35.77
C LYS A 966 -1.18 -6.86 36.56
N LYS A 967 -2.13 -6.11 36.01
CA LYS A 967 -3.45 -5.78 36.62
C LYS A 967 -4.62 -6.48 35.94
N LEU A 968 -5.71 -6.66 36.68
CA LEU A 968 -7.04 -6.90 36.09
C LEU A 968 -7.71 -5.57 35.73
N ILE A 969 -8.37 -5.56 34.57
CA ILE A 969 -9.25 -4.49 34.10
C ILE A 969 -10.61 -5.08 33.69
N ILE A 970 -11.61 -4.22 33.52
CA ILE A 970 -12.89 -4.56 32.89
C ILE A 970 -13.01 -3.81 31.58
N ASN A 971 -13.34 -4.54 30.51
CA ASN A 971 -13.65 -3.98 29.19
C ASN A 971 -14.76 -4.79 28.52
N SER A 972 -15.30 -4.34 27.37
CA SER A 972 -16.30 -5.07 26.59
C SER A 972 -15.85 -6.48 26.23
N CYS A 973 -16.76 -7.46 26.34
CA CYS A 973 -16.55 -8.80 25.81
C CYS A 973 -16.60 -8.81 24.27
N ILE A 974 -15.87 -9.73 23.64
CA ILE A 974 -15.96 -10.04 22.22
C ILE A 974 -16.09 -11.57 22.13
N GLU A 975 -17.27 -12.09 21.79
CA GLU A 975 -17.59 -13.53 21.86
C GLU A 975 -17.35 -14.29 20.53
N THR A 976 -16.52 -13.77 19.61
CA THR A 976 -16.12 -14.47 18.38
C THR A 976 -14.59 -14.54 18.21
N ILE A 977 -14.08 -15.75 17.93
CA ILE A 977 -12.66 -16.02 17.67
C ILE A 977 -12.50 -16.70 16.30
N PRO A 978 -12.16 -15.96 15.25
CA PRO A 978 -11.43 -16.50 14.10
C PRO A 978 -10.03 -16.95 14.54
N LEU A 979 -9.42 -17.91 13.85
CA LEU A 979 -8.16 -18.57 14.24
C LEU A 979 -6.91 -17.66 14.26
N GLU A 980 -7.05 -16.37 13.96
CA GLU A 980 -6.00 -15.49 13.43
C GLU A 980 -5.63 -14.32 14.37
N LYS A 981 -6.06 -14.34 15.64
CA LYS A 981 -5.76 -13.28 16.62
C LYS A 981 -5.06 -13.78 17.88
N LEU A 982 -3.73 -13.81 17.82
CA LEU A 982 -2.85 -13.91 18.97
C LEU A 982 -1.81 -12.77 18.90
N TYR A 983 -1.47 -12.21 20.07
CA TYR A 983 -0.62 -11.02 20.27
C TYR A 983 -1.23 -9.67 19.83
N VAL A 984 -1.71 -8.81 20.74
CA VAL A 984 -1.86 -8.99 22.20
C VAL A 984 -3.07 -8.20 22.74
N LYS A 985 -3.83 -8.80 23.67
CA LYS A 985 -4.84 -8.17 24.54
C LYS A 985 -5.93 -7.29 23.89
N SER A 986 -7.07 -7.92 23.64
CA SER A 986 -8.37 -7.37 24.06
C SER A 986 -9.40 -8.52 24.20
N HIS A 987 -8.96 -9.65 24.74
CA HIS A 987 -9.81 -10.81 25.00
C HIS A 987 -10.19 -10.87 26.48
N ALA A 988 -11.38 -11.39 26.76
CA ALA A 988 -11.69 -11.92 28.07
C ALA A 988 -10.61 -12.92 28.51
N SER A 989 -10.17 -12.86 29.75
CA SER A 989 -9.23 -13.86 30.26
C SER A 989 -9.91 -15.21 30.38
N ILE A 990 -9.31 -16.25 29.79
CA ILE A 990 -9.63 -17.63 30.15
C ILE A 990 -9.17 -17.81 31.60
N ILE A 991 -10.12 -18.01 32.49
CA ILE A 991 -9.91 -18.22 33.92
C ILE A 991 -10.23 -19.68 34.22
N GLU A 992 -9.28 -20.37 34.85
CA GLU A 992 -9.51 -21.65 35.50
C GLU A 992 -9.72 -21.39 36.99
N TYR A 993 -10.89 -21.73 37.54
CA TYR A 993 -11.12 -21.70 38.98
C TYR A 993 -11.03 -23.12 39.57
N GLU A 994 -10.05 -23.33 40.44
CA GLU A 994 -9.82 -24.61 41.12
C GLU A 994 -9.48 -24.35 42.59
N LYS A 995 -10.13 -25.06 43.54
CA LYS A 995 -9.80 -25.03 44.99
C LYS A 995 -9.67 -23.60 45.55
N ASP A 996 -10.73 -22.81 45.45
CA ASP A 996 -10.82 -21.41 45.92
C ASP A 996 -9.85 -20.43 45.24
N THR A 997 -9.24 -20.83 44.12
CA THR A 997 -8.13 -20.13 43.46
C THR A 997 -8.45 -19.86 41.99
N PHE A 998 -8.35 -18.60 41.58
CA PHE A 998 -8.49 -18.14 40.19
C PHE A 998 -7.11 -18.17 39.51
N LYS A 999 -6.93 -18.94 38.45
CA LYS A 999 -5.68 -19.02 37.66
C LYS A 999 -5.89 -18.39 36.28
N ILE A 1000 -4.88 -17.64 35.81
CA ILE A 1000 -4.74 -17.14 34.44
C ILE A 1000 -3.29 -17.38 34.02
N TYR A 1001 -3.04 -17.74 32.77
CA TYR A 1001 -1.68 -17.91 32.22
C TYR A 1001 -1.15 -16.57 31.68
N ASP A 1002 0.06 -16.18 32.10
CA ASP A 1002 0.78 -15.00 31.63
C ASP A 1002 1.81 -15.41 30.56
N GLU A 1003 1.37 -15.43 29.31
CA GLU A 1003 2.20 -15.76 28.13
C GLU A 1003 3.48 -14.93 28.03
N LEU A 1004 3.52 -13.71 28.58
CA LEU A 1004 4.67 -12.82 28.50
C LEU A 1004 5.78 -13.18 29.51
N HIS A 1005 5.45 -14.01 30.51
CA HIS A 1005 6.36 -14.42 31.59
C HIS A 1005 6.45 -15.94 31.80
N ASP A 1006 5.70 -16.75 31.03
CA ASP A 1006 5.61 -18.22 31.16
C ASP A 1006 5.26 -18.65 32.61
N GLU A 1007 4.29 -17.97 33.22
CA GLU A 1007 3.84 -18.26 34.59
C GLU A 1007 2.31 -18.24 34.74
N TYR A 1008 1.77 -19.06 35.64
CA TYR A 1008 0.39 -18.90 36.09
C TYR A 1008 0.31 -17.83 37.17
N VAL A 1009 -0.52 -16.82 36.93
CA VAL A 1009 -0.87 -15.77 37.89
C VAL A 1009 -2.24 -16.04 38.51
N CYS A 1010 -2.38 -15.68 39.79
CA CYS A 1010 -3.59 -15.85 40.58
C CYS A 1010 -4.02 -14.55 41.26
N LEU A 1011 -5.33 -14.41 41.47
CA LEU A 1011 -5.93 -13.27 42.14
C LEU A 1011 -5.46 -13.17 43.59
N ASN A 1012 -5.10 -11.98 44.05
CA ASN A 1012 -4.68 -11.71 45.42
C ASN A 1012 -5.16 -10.33 45.91
N ILE A 1013 -5.39 -10.19 47.22
CA ILE A 1013 -5.88 -8.94 47.83
C ILE A 1013 -4.71 -8.03 48.20
N LYS A 1014 -4.79 -6.76 47.79
CA LYS A 1014 -3.82 -5.71 48.15
C LYS A 1014 -4.31 -4.97 49.41
N GLU A 1015 -3.39 -4.46 50.22
CA GLU A 1015 -3.75 -3.84 51.51
C GLU A 1015 -4.71 -2.64 51.36
N GLU A 1016 -5.54 -2.44 52.40
CA GLU A 1016 -6.64 -1.48 52.40
C GLU A 1016 -6.18 -0.03 52.15
N ASN A 1017 -6.77 0.61 51.15
CA ASN A 1017 -6.56 2.04 50.91
C ASN A 1017 -7.33 2.87 51.96
N LYS A 1018 -6.64 3.17 53.07
CA LYS A 1018 -7.17 3.79 54.30
C LYS A 1018 -7.94 5.10 54.11
N LYS A 1019 -7.85 5.78 52.96
CA LYS A 1019 -8.64 6.98 52.66
C LYS A 1019 -10.03 6.69 52.06
N ASN A 1020 -10.19 5.61 51.30
CA ASN A 1020 -11.43 5.33 50.57
C ASN A 1020 -12.22 4.11 51.08
N LYS A 1021 -11.60 3.22 51.88
CA LYS A 1021 -12.11 1.87 52.22
C LYS A 1021 -12.29 0.90 51.03
N GLU A 1022 -11.94 1.32 49.82
CA GLU A 1022 -11.83 0.46 48.66
C GLU A 1022 -10.71 -0.58 48.88
N ILE A 1023 -11.06 -1.86 48.73
CA ILE A 1023 -10.09 -2.97 48.73
C ILE A 1023 -9.73 -3.28 47.28
N LEU A 1024 -8.45 -3.10 46.97
CA LEU A 1024 -7.88 -3.30 45.64
C LEU A 1024 -7.41 -4.74 45.45
N LEU A 1025 -7.40 -5.17 44.20
CA LEU A 1025 -7.02 -6.51 43.77
C LEU A 1025 -5.84 -6.45 42.81
N ASP A 1026 -5.04 -7.50 42.80
CA ASP A 1026 -3.86 -7.65 41.97
C ASP A 1026 -3.70 -9.10 41.50
N MET A 1027 -2.92 -9.32 40.45
CA MET A 1027 -2.59 -10.67 39.98
C MET A 1027 -1.11 -10.94 40.23
N VAL A 1028 -0.84 -11.90 41.10
CA VAL A 1028 0.52 -12.30 41.49
C VAL A 1028 0.80 -13.72 41.01
N PRO A 1029 2.06 -14.13 40.80
CA PRO A 1029 2.39 -15.53 40.50
C PRO A 1029 1.71 -16.47 41.52
N CYS A 1030 1.10 -17.57 41.08
CA CYS A 1030 0.19 -18.35 41.93
C CYS A 1030 0.80 -18.87 43.25
N ASN A 1031 2.12 -19.05 43.30
CA ASN A 1031 2.86 -19.41 44.52
C ASN A 1031 2.98 -18.26 45.56
N LYS A 1032 2.59 -17.04 45.20
CA LYS A 1032 2.57 -15.82 46.04
C LYS A 1032 1.15 -15.32 46.35
N SER A 1033 0.09 -15.92 45.78
CA SER A 1033 -1.27 -15.58 46.22
C SER A 1033 -1.55 -16.23 47.57
N HIS A 1034 -2.17 -15.46 48.45
CA HIS A 1034 -2.58 -15.90 49.78
C HIS A 1034 -4.08 -15.71 50.03
N SER A 1035 -4.82 -15.14 49.06
CA SER A 1035 -6.24 -14.83 49.21
C SER A 1035 -7.18 -15.82 48.53
N LYS A 1036 -8.19 -16.25 49.28
CA LYS A 1036 -9.22 -17.19 48.85
C LYS A 1036 -10.52 -16.50 48.47
N PHE A 1037 -11.05 -16.94 47.34
CA PHE A 1037 -12.32 -16.49 46.78
C PHE A 1037 -13.17 -17.72 46.49
N ILE A 1038 -14.47 -17.63 46.76
CA ILE A 1038 -15.42 -18.69 46.39
C ILE A 1038 -16.51 -18.15 45.46
N LEU A 1039 -16.92 -18.98 44.51
CA LEU A 1039 -18.12 -18.77 43.71
C LEU A 1039 -19.34 -19.20 44.52
N THR A 1040 -20.35 -18.35 44.65
CA THR A 1040 -21.59 -18.73 45.35
C THR A 1040 -22.86 -18.17 44.70
N THR A 1041 -23.95 -18.94 44.81
CA THR A 1041 -25.32 -18.55 44.43
C THR A 1041 -26.16 -18.09 45.62
N GLU A 1042 -25.74 -18.38 46.86
CA GLU A 1042 -26.33 -17.85 48.09
C GLU A 1042 -25.20 -17.39 49.04
N PHE A 1043 -25.37 -16.23 49.70
CA PHE A 1043 -24.35 -15.81 50.66
C PHE A 1043 -24.34 -16.69 51.91
N PRO A 1044 -23.16 -17.12 52.40
CA PRO A 1044 -23.06 -17.89 53.64
C PRO A 1044 -23.65 -17.10 54.80
N LYS A 1045 -24.58 -17.71 55.54
CA LYS A 1045 -25.31 -17.06 56.65
C LYS A 1045 -24.45 -16.98 57.92
N ASN A 1046 -23.62 -15.93 57.94
CA ASN A 1046 -22.66 -15.47 58.97
C ASN A 1046 -21.33 -16.23 59.05
#